data_AF-A0A9P5CE96-F1
#
_entry.id   AF-A0A9P5CE96-F1
#
_cell.length_a   1.000
_cell.length_b   1.000
_cell.length_c   1.000
_cell.angle_alpha   90.00
_cell.angle_beta   90.00
_cell.angle_gamma   90.00
#
_symmetry.space_group_name_H-M   'P 1'
#
loop_
_entity.id
_entity.type
_entity.pdbx_description
1 polymer ?
#
loop_
_entity_poly.entity_id
_entity_poly.type
_entity_poly.pdbx_seq_one_letter_code
_entity_poly.pdbx_strand_id
1 'polypeptide(L)'
;MSEKQEEKQQGSFANNTLQEDSDVSLRGEEQPEWNLAEELRVRTKVDMTVLPLLFLGLLVFQLDRMNIASALTGGFATDIHVTQSTINLGNQLMFMSIVVFEIPCNMALQRVGPRKWISAQVFAFGFIAIMQVFIKNRGGFLATRLLLGFAEAGYIPGACYTLSTWYNRRELAKRVAIFFFGMFGGNAISPLLASGILLLDGHRGLRGWQWLFLRFIRFSESESKILLKRLEKDGDEDRSGQGLKKIPLSVVWSTVSHYRRWPHFVSTFVVFSTWSPLTTYTPSIIMSLGFDRTRANALAAVGAFLALAVVFMFAFISDRTNQRGASVIAAQTCYLITLIVARSLQPHVGKWSRWGLWTAVNSFAVGYHPVHNSWVQLNCNDPRERSISIAMWVMSAISGLMAGAQYFQADDKPLYSKGLRIMIIMVSIGIASAIVQLVVYIRHNQRVAEGKSQREAGLSPRKCSLNGTNAVEKRTMADIEADIAKNGSEEHVTPLSTQKPQWYRSTLFNACVIGGVGFLAPGLWNAMNSLGAGGAESPYLINGGNSLVFGLMGFFCLFGGPIANTIGLSYTLLLGAIGYPLYSAALYTNNRFGNEWFVFVGAVACGISAGLFWASEGAIALGYPEPTKRARYLNIWVWFRTLGPIVGGAIVLGLNVKTSHKGKVGYVTYIVFIVLQCLAAPLALALSPPEKVQRSDGSRVIVMGEKSIIAEFKALYNTSKKRNVLLLLPIFWAAYFNQYSGNFQAYYFSLRGRALIGFVSNFATLFSSQILSLWLDWTRFSVRKRLEYGYYYVVATHILSWVYGWVVSEQYTSNPPLLDWSTPGFVKGFFVLFLWSFSQQAAQSWLYYLVATMTDNVSELTRLTGILRGQESFAQAVSYGLNTRNWYGGRVPLAVNTILLGLAVVPTYLVVRSHNPDETDTDRAGKSPQASDELLETEKQ
;
A
#
# COMPACT_ATOMS: atom_id res chain seq x y z
N MET A 1 63.56 6.16 -54.58
CA MET A 1 63.56 4.76 -54.04
C MET A 1 62.78 4.72 -52.71
N SER A 2 61.50 5.16 -52.74
CA SER A 2 60.56 5.15 -51.60
C SER A 2 59.11 5.36 -52.08
N GLU A 3 58.77 4.90 -53.29
CA GLU A 3 57.47 5.18 -53.93
C GLU A 3 56.90 3.96 -54.67
N LYS A 4 57.50 2.77 -54.48
CA LYS A 4 57.04 1.48 -55.04
C LYS A 4 56.67 0.44 -53.99
N GLN A 5 56.51 0.86 -52.72
CA GLN A 5 55.97 0.02 -51.65
C GLN A 5 54.55 0.41 -51.21
N GLU A 6 54.00 1.55 -51.64
CA GLU A 6 52.62 1.94 -51.31
C GLU A 6 51.56 1.39 -52.29
N GLU A 7 51.90 1.07 -53.54
CA GLU A 7 50.93 0.54 -54.52
C GLU A 7 50.62 -0.96 -54.36
N LYS A 8 51.37 -1.72 -53.56
CA LYS A 8 51.06 -3.14 -53.26
C LYS A 8 50.27 -3.36 -51.97
N GLN A 9 50.01 -2.31 -51.19
CA GLN A 9 49.15 -2.38 -49.99
C GLN A 9 47.75 -1.78 -50.19
N GLN A 10 47.53 -0.95 -51.21
CA GLN A 10 46.20 -0.40 -51.53
C GLN A 10 45.33 -1.33 -52.39
N GLY A 11 45.88 -2.38 -53.01
CA GLY A 11 45.12 -3.36 -53.79
C GLY A 11 44.49 -4.52 -53.00
N SER A 12 44.80 -4.69 -51.71
CA SER A 12 44.25 -5.78 -50.88
C SER A 12 43.24 -5.32 -49.82
N PHE A 13 43.06 -4.01 -49.61
CA PHE A 13 42.12 -3.47 -48.63
C PHE A 13 40.76 -3.09 -49.21
N ALA A 14 40.60 -3.08 -50.54
CA ALA A 14 39.36 -2.71 -51.22
C ALA A 14 38.43 -3.89 -51.57
N ASN A 15 38.88 -5.14 -51.43
CA ASN A 15 38.05 -6.33 -51.70
C ASN A 15 37.55 -7.08 -50.45
N ASN A 16 37.95 -6.69 -49.24
CA ASN A 16 37.42 -7.28 -48.00
C ASN A 16 36.34 -6.43 -47.31
N THR A 17 36.02 -5.25 -47.81
CA THR A 17 35.01 -4.35 -47.22
C THR A 17 33.66 -4.36 -47.94
N LEU A 18 33.50 -5.18 -48.98
CA LEU A 18 32.22 -5.35 -49.70
C LEU A 18 31.68 -6.79 -49.64
N GLN A 19 32.24 -7.63 -48.77
CA GLN A 19 31.75 -8.99 -48.53
C GLN A 19 31.44 -9.29 -47.04
N GLU A 20 31.64 -8.32 -46.13
CA GLU A 20 31.19 -8.45 -44.73
C GLU A 20 29.79 -7.86 -44.49
N ASP A 21 29.25 -7.02 -45.39
CA ASP A 21 27.93 -6.40 -45.22
C ASP A 21 26.78 -7.17 -45.90
N SER A 22 27.05 -8.28 -46.60
CA SER A 22 26.01 -9.18 -47.13
C SER A 22 25.70 -10.40 -46.23
N ASP A 23 26.57 -10.74 -45.28
CA ASP A 23 26.42 -11.91 -44.40
C ASP A 23 25.89 -11.60 -42.99
N VAL A 24 25.57 -10.34 -42.69
CA VAL A 24 24.92 -9.95 -41.42
C VAL A 24 23.39 -10.14 -41.46
N SER A 25 22.84 -10.64 -42.57
CA SER A 25 21.40 -10.90 -42.71
C SER A 25 20.93 -12.30 -42.28
N LEU A 26 21.81 -13.20 -41.82
CA LEU A 26 21.44 -14.55 -41.39
C LEU A 26 22.18 -15.05 -40.13
N ARG A 27 22.41 -14.18 -39.14
CA ARG A 27 22.47 -14.66 -37.75
C ARG A 27 21.06 -14.55 -37.20
N GLY A 28 20.33 -15.66 -37.26
CA GLY A 28 19.12 -15.81 -36.47
C GLY A 28 19.45 -15.46 -35.03
N GLU A 29 18.98 -14.30 -34.58
CA GLU A 29 18.85 -14.06 -33.15
C GLU A 29 17.90 -15.14 -32.66
N GLU A 30 18.45 -16.20 -32.05
CA GLU A 30 17.67 -17.13 -31.25
C GLU A 30 16.80 -16.28 -30.33
N GLN A 31 15.51 -16.23 -30.62
CA GLN A 31 14.56 -15.61 -29.73
C GLN A 31 14.66 -16.34 -28.41
N PRO A 32 14.67 -15.63 -27.28
CA PRO A 32 14.76 -16.26 -25.99
C PRO A 32 13.74 -17.40 -25.81
N GLU A 33 14.23 -18.60 -25.54
CA GLU A 33 13.46 -19.85 -25.41
C GLU A 33 12.68 -19.91 -24.08
N TRP A 34 12.08 -18.81 -23.62
CA TRP A 34 11.32 -18.76 -22.36
C TRP A 34 9.94 -18.13 -22.51
N ASN A 35 8.96 -18.71 -21.83
CA ASN A 35 7.56 -18.28 -21.88
C ASN A 35 7.35 -17.01 -21.03
N LEU A 36 6.48 -16.08 -21.46
CA LEU A 36 6.05 -14.91 -20.69
C LEU A 36 5.56 -15.28 -19.27
N ALA A 37 4.95 -16.46 -19.12
CA ALA A 37 4.54 -17.00 -17.82
C ALA A 37 5.72 -17.35 -16.90
N GLU A 38 6.84 -17.82 -17.46
CA GLU A 38 8.06 -18.12 -16.73
C GLU A 38 8.80 -16.85 -16.32
N GLU A 39 8.87 -15.86 -17.21
CA GLU A 39 9.40 -14.53 -16.89
C GLU A 39 8.62 -13.89 -15.72
N LEU A 40 7.29 -13.96 -15.73
CA LEU A 40 6.44 -13.46 -14.63
C LEU A 40 6.64 -14.24 -13.33
N ARG A 41 6.86 -15.56 -13.38
CA ARG A 41 7.15 -16.38 -12.18
C ARG A 41 8.50 -16.04 -11.57
N VAL A 42 9.55 -15.94 -12.39
CA VAL A 42 10.90 -15.54 -11.95
C VAL A 42 10.85 -14.13 -11.36
N ARG A 43 10.17 -13.21 -12.04
CA ARG A 43 9.93 -11.84 -11.55
C ARG A 43 9.23 -11.81 -10.20
N THR A 44 8.14 -12.56 -10.04
CA THR A 44 7.40 -12.61 -8.77
C THR A 44 8.28 -13.16 -7.64
N LYS A 45 9.17 -14.11 -7.96
CA LYS A 45 10.14 -14.64 -7.01
C LYS A 45 11.14 -13.57 -6.56
N VAL A 46 11.68 -12.76 -7.47
CA VAL A 46 12.57 -11.62 -7.13
C VAL A 46 11.80 -10.54 -6.35
N ASP A 47 10.57 -10.24 -6.74
CA ASP A 47 9.68 -9.29 -6.07
C ASP A 47 9.33 -9.70 -4.63
N MET A 48 9.26 -11.00 -4.34
CA MET A 48 8.92 -11.55 -3.02
C MET A 48 10.14 -11.85 -2.14
N THR A 49 11.36 -11.76 -2.69
CA THR A 49 12.60 -12.09 -1.95
C THR A 49 13.51 -10.88 -1.80
N VAL A 50 13.93 -10.24 -2.89
CA VAL A 50 14.94 -9.18 -2.88
C VAL A 50 14.32 -7.83 -2.49
N LEU A 51 13.18 -7.49 -3.08
CA LEU A 51 12.54 -6.19 -2.87
C LEU A 51 12.08 -5.96 -1.41
N PRO A 52 11.44 -6.93 -0.71
CA PRO A 52 10.98 -6.72 0.65
C PRO A 52 12.14 -6.55 1.64
N LEU A 53 13.27 -7.24 1.40
CA LEU A 53 14.47 -7.11 2.23
C LEU A 53 15.12 -5.74 2.09
N LEU A 54 15.27 -5.24 0.85
CA LEU A 54 15.81 -3.90 0.60
C LEU A 54 14.88 -2.80 1.14
N PHE A 55 13.57 -2.98 0.98
CA PHE A 55 12.54 -2.12 1.56
C PHE A 55 12.63 -2.06 3.07
N LEU A 56 12.66 -3.23 3.73
CA LEU A 56 12.73 -3.33 5.19
C LEU A 56 14.03 -2.72 5.72
N GLY A 57 15.16 -2.95 5.05
CA GLY A 57 16.43 -2.34 5.42
C GLY A 57 16.40 -0.82 5.29
N LEU A 58 15.78 -0.25 4.24
CA LEU A 58 15.64 1.21 4.12
C LEU A 58 14.66 1.79 5.15
N LEU A 59 13.64 1.02 5.52
CA LEU A 59 12.70 1.39 6.58
C LEU A 59 13.43 1.48 7.92
N VAL A 60 14.18 0.45 8.31
CA VAL A 60 14.96 0.45 9.56
C VAL A 60 16.03 1.54 9.56
N PHE A 61 16.75 1.68 8.45
CA PHE A 61 17.70 2.77 8.22
C PHE A 61 17.08 4.16 8.50
N GLN A 62 15.87 4.42 8.01
CA GLN A 62 15.20 5.69 8.29
C GLN A 62 14.70 5.78 9.74
N LEU A 63 14.28 4.67 10.35
CA LEU A 63 13.92 4.66 11.77
C LEU A 63 15.09 5.12 12.65
N ASP A 64 16.31 4.64 12.38
CA ASP A 64 17.50 5.00 13.15
C ASP A 64 17.84 6.49 13.02
N ARG A 65 17.70 7.06 11.83
CA ARG A 65 17.85 8.51 11.61
C ARG A 65 16.84 9.32 12.39
N MET A 66 15.60 8.85 12.47
CA MET A 66 14.51 9.55 13.16
C MET A 66 14.55 9.42 14.68
N ASN A 67 15.27 8.44 15.22
CA ASN A 67 15.37 8.24 16.67
C ASN A 67 15.92 9.47 17.41
N ILE A 68 16.81 10.26 16.80
CA ILE A 68 17.28 11.49 17.44
C ILE A 68 16.20 12.55 17.58
N ALA A 69 15.34 12.72 16.57
CA ALA A 69 14.25 13.68 16.61
C ALA A 69 13.31 13.40 17.79
N SER A 70 13.04 12.11 18.01
CA SER A 70 12.28 11.60 19.16
C SER A 70 13.06 11.71 20.47
N ALA A 71 14.35 11.39 20.50
CA ALA A 71 15.20 11.49 21.68
C ALA A 71 15.32 12.94 22.20
N LEU A 72 15.33 13.93 21.30
CA LEU A 72 15.32 15.35 21.66
C LEU A 72 14.08 15.74 22.48
N THR A 73 12.92 15.13 22.21
CA THR A 73 11.71 15.32 23.03
C THR A 73 11.77 14.64 24.39
N GLY A 74 12.67 13.66 24.54
CA GLY A 74 12.92 12.90 25.77
C GLY A 74 14.02 13.48 26.65
N GLY A 75 14.46 14.72 26.42
CA GLY A 75 15.51 15.36 27.23
C GLY A 75 16.94 14.99 26.84
N PHE A 76 17.16 14.34 25.70
CA PHE A 76 18.51 13.94 25.27
C PHE A 76 19.51 15.11 25.30
N ALA A 77 19.15 16.28 24.77
CA ALA A 77 20.06 17.43 24.71
C ALA A 77 20.44 17.98 26.09
N THR A 78 19.50 18.00 27.04
CA THR A 78 19.75 18.43 28.42
C THR A 78 20.61 17.42 29.17
N ASP A 79 20.44 16.13 28.88
CA ASP A 79 21.11 15.01 29.56
C ASP A 79 22.59 14.88 29.25
N ILE A 80 22.99 15.21 28.01
CA ILE A 80 24.39 15.20 27.58
C ILE A 80 25.01 16.62 27.59
N HIS A 81 24.29 17.60 28.12
CA HIS A 81 24.67 19.01 28.20
C HIS A 81 25.09 19.60 26.84
N VAL A 82 24.32 19.34 25.78
CA VAL A 82 24.60 19.88 24.43
C VAL A 82 23.55 20.88 23.96
N THR A 83 24.01 21.85 23.19
CA THR A 83 23.17 22.86 22.55
C THR A 83 22.60 22.36 21.21
N GLN A 84 21.57 23.05 20.71
CA GLN A 84 21.00 22.78 19.39
C GLN A 84 22.03 22.90 18.25
N SER A 85 23.02 23.80 18.37
CA SER A 85 24.11 23.92 17.39
C SER A 85 24.98 22.67 17.33
N THR A 86 25.19 21.99 18.46
CA THR A 86 25.92 20.72 18.51
C THR A 86 25.13 19.58 17.87
N ILE A 87 23.81 19.56 18.04
CA ILE A 87 22.91 18.61 17.36
C ILE A 87 22.94 18.82 15.84
N ASN A 88 22.87 20.07 15.39
CA ASN A 88 23.01 20.42 13.97
C ASN A 88 24.37 19.97 13.43
N LEU A 89 25.46 20.24 14.15
CA LEU A 89 26.82 19.80 13.79
C LEU A 89 26.91 18.27 13.67
N GLY A 90 26.32 17.52 14.60
CA GLY A 90 26.28 16.06 14.55
C GLY A 90 25.57 15.54 13.29
N ASN A 91 24.41 16.11 12.94
CA ASN A 91 23.71 15.75 11.71
C ASN A 91 24.51 16.12 10.46
N GLN A 92 25.21 17.27 10.46
CA GLN A 92 26.10 17.65 9.36
C GLN A 92 27.26 16.69 9.18
N LEU A 93 27.93 16.27 10.26
CA LEU A 93 29.03 15.30 10.20
C LEU A 93 28.56 13.95 9.66
N MET A 94 27.36 13.50 10.06
CA MET A 94 26.75 12.28 9.53
C MET A 94 26.52 12.38 8.01
N PHE A 95 25.91 13.46 7.52
CA PHE A 95 25.68 13.67 6.08
C PHE A 95 26.98 13.87 5.30
N MET A 96 27.95 14.60 5.85
CA MET A 96 29.27 14.78 5.27
C MET A 96 29.99 13.45 5.09
N SER A 97 29.99 12.59 6.11
CA SER A 97 30.57 11.24 6.02
C SER A 97 29.92 10.44 4.91
N ILE A 98 28.59 10.47 4.79
CA ILE A 98 27.90 9.77 3.72
C ILE A 98 28.38 10.25 2.35
N VAL A 99 28.39 11.57 2.10
CA VAL A 99 28.80 12.13 0.80
C VAL A 99 30.24 11.76 0.44
N VAL A 100 31.16 11.81 1.41
CA VAL A 100 32.58 11.48 1.18
C VAL A 100 32.77 10.00 0.88
N PHE A 101 32.07 9.12 1.60
CA PHE A 101 32.26 7.67 1.50
C PHE A 101 31.33 6.98 0.50
N GLU A 102 30.36 7.68 -0.08
CA GLU A 102 29.39 7.09 -1.02
C GLU A 102 30.06 6.51 -2.28
N ILE A 103 31.02 7.22 -2.87
CA ILE A 103 31.77 6.74 -4.04
C ILE A 103 32.69 5.55 -3.66
N PRO A 104 33.55 5.64 -2.62
CA PRO A 104 34.35 4.50 -2.15
C PRO A 104 33.52 3.25 -1.81
N CYS A 105 32.40 3.41 -1.09
CA CYS A 105 31.54 2.29 -0.73
C CYS A 105 30.89 1.64 -1.95
N ASN A 106 30.52 2.42 -2.96
CA ASN A 106 29.99 1.87 -4.22
C ASN A 106 31.06 1.11 -5.02
N MET A 107 32.32 1.56 -4.98
CA MET A 107 33.43 0.82 -5.58
C MET A 107 33.72 -0.49 -4.83
N ALA A 108 33.63 -0.48 -3.50
CA ALA A 108 33.78 -1.67 -2.67
C ALA A 108 32.65 -2.69 -2.92
N LEU A 109 31.41 -2.23 -3.05
CA LEU A 109 30.24 -3.04 -3.42
C LEU A 109 30.47 -3.80 -4.73
N GLN A 110 31.08 -3.16 -5.74
CA GLN A 110 31.38 -3.81 -7.03
C GLN A 110 32.46 -4.90 -6.93
N ARG A 111 33.39 -4.79 -5.96
CA ARG A 111 34.46 -5.78 -5.75
C ARG A 111 34.02 -6.98 -4.91
N VAL A 112 33.26 -6.72 -3.84
CA VAL A 112 32.86 -7.73 -2.85
C VAL A 112 31.51 -8.39 -3.21
N GLY A 113 30.72 -7.73 -4.05
CA GLY A 113 29.40 -8.17 -4.47
C GLY A 113 28.29 -7.62 -3.55
N PRO A 114 27.09 -7.29 -4.10
CA PRO A 114 26.03 -6.65 -3.33
C PRO A 114 25.51 -7.47 -2.15
N ARG A 115 25.48 -8.81 -2.26
CA ARG A 115 24.97 -9.71 -1.23
C ARG A 115 25.79 -9.63 0.08
N LYS A 116 27.12 -9.72 -0.01
CA LYS A 116 28.01 -9.68 1.16
C LYS A 116 28.14 -8.26 1.72
N TRP A 117 28.27 -7.26 0.83
CA TRP A 117 28.47 -5.87 1.23
C TRP A 117 27.24 -5.25 1.90
N ILE A 118 26.04 -5.37 1.32
CA ILE A 118 24.81 -4.79 1.90
C ILE A 118 24.53 -5.40 3.28
N SER A 119 24.70 -6.71 3.45
CA SER A 119 24.54 -7.37 4.75
C SER A 119 25.54 -6.87 5.79
N ALA A 120 26.81 -6.69 5.42
CA ALA A 120 27.83 -6.13 6.31
C ALA A 120 27.49 -4.68 6.74
N GLN A 121 26.96 -3.87 5.81
CA GLN A 121 26.54 -2.50 6.13
C GLN A 121 25.37 -2.47 7.13
N VAL A 122 24.34 -3.30 6.91
CA VAL A 122 23.19 -3.42 7.81
C VAL A 122 23.62 -3.81 9.22
N PHE A 123 24.56 -4.74 9.32
CA PHE A 123 25.15 -5.09 10.62
C PHE A 123 25.93 -3.93 11.24
N ALA A 124 26.78 -3.25 10.46
CA ALA A 124 27.63 -2.17 10.94
C ALA A 124 26.81 -0.98 11.47
N PHE A 125 25.84 -0.47 10.71
CA PHE A 125 25.02 0.65 11.18
C PHE A 125 24.09 0.23 12.32
N GLY A 126 23.58 -1.00 12.33
CA GLY A 126 22.76 -1.53 13.43
C GLY A 126 23.54 -1.64 14.74
N PHE A 127 24.80 -2.10 14.67
CA PHE A 127 25.69 -2.16 15.83
C PHE A 127 26.01 -0.76 16.39
N ILE A 128 26.37 0.19 15.51
CA ILE A 128 26.64 1.58 15.89
C ILE A 128 25.38 2.24 16.46
N ALA A 129 24.19 1.93 15.93
CA ALA A 129 22.93 2.44 16.43
C ALA A 129 22.67 2.02 17.90
N ILE A 130 22.96 0.76 18.27
CA ILE A 130 22.83 0.28 19.65
C ILE A 130 23.84 0.97 20.58
N MET A 131 25.05 1.26 20.09
CA MET A 131 26.07 1.96 20.89
C MET A 131 25.65 3.39 21.28
N GLN A 132 24.66 4.01 20.59
CA GLN A 132 24.13 5.32 20.97
C GLN A 132 23.50 5.35 22.38
N VAL A 133 23.13 4.19 22.95
CA VAL A 133 22.64 4.06 24.33
C VAL A 133 23.66 4.56 25.37
N PHE A 134 24.96 4.42 25.08
CA PHE A 134 26.05 4.72 26.00
C PHE A 134 26.59 6.15 25.88
N ILE A 135 25.97 7.01 25.07
CA ILE A 135 26.41 8.39 24.89
C ILE A 135 26.20 9.19 26.18
N LYS A 136 27.29 9.76 26.71
CA LYS A 136 27.29 10.60 27.92
C LYS A 136 27.83 12.01 27.71
N ASN A 137 28.50 12.26 26.58
CA ASN A 137 29.22 13.50 26.32
C ASN A 137 29.10 13.95 24.86
N ARG A 138 29.42 15.23 24.61
CA ARG A 138 29.45 15.83 23.26
C ARG A 138 30.33 15.06 22.28
N GLY A 139 31.53 14.65 22.71
CA GLY A 139 32.49 13.93 21.88
C GLY A 139 31.94 12.58 21.40
N GLY A 140 31.35 11.79 22.30
CA GLY A 140 30.71 10.51 21.97
C GLY A 140 29.53 10.69 21.02
N PHE A 141 28.73 11.75 21.19
CA PHE A 141 27.65 12.07 20.25
C PHE A 141 28.16 12.35 18.82
N LEU A 142 29.15 13.24 18.66
CA LEU A 142 29.68 13.59 17.34
C LEU A 142 30.41 12.42 16.67
N ALA A 143 31.20 11.64 17.43
CA ALA A 143 31.89 10.46 16.92
C ALA A 143 30.90 9.39 16.43
N THR A 144 29.84 9.14 17.20
CA THR A 144 28.82 8.14 16.80
C THR A 144 28.06 8.57 15.55
N ARG A 145 27.79 9.87 15.39
CA ARG A 145 27.15 10.43 14.17
C ARG A 145 28.02 10.26 12.93
N LEU A 146 29.33 10.50 13.06
CA LEU A 146 30.28 10.34 11.97
C LEU A 146 30.42 8.86 11.56
N LEU A 147 30.57 7.97 12.54
CA LEU A 147 30.65 6.51 12.31
C LEU A 147 29.36 5.96 11.69
N LEU A 148 28.20 6.42 12.13
CA LEU A 148 26.91 6.02 11.56
C LEU A 148 26.82 6.46 10.09
N GLY A 149 27.23 7.70 9.79
CA GLY A 149 27.29 8.19 8.40
C GLY A 149 28.24 7.36 7.52
N PHE A 150 29.38 6.92 8.06
CA PHE A 150 30.30 6.03 7.34
C PHE A 150 29.67 4.66 7.06
N ALA A 151 29.04 4.03 8.06
CA ALA A 151 28.42 2.71 7.90
C ALA A 151 27.19 2.73 6.97
N GLU A 152 26.42 3.82 6.99
CA GLU A 152 25.26 4.06 6.13
C GLU A 152 25.65 4.38 4.67
N ALA A 153 26.89 4.83 4.43
CA ALA A 153 27.34 5.27 3.12
C ALA A 153 27.31 4.12 2.11
N GLY A 154 26.54 4.25 1.02
CA GLY A 154 26.50 3.25 -0.04
C GLY A 154 25.33 2.26 0.01
N TYR A 155 24.51 2.24 1.09
CA TYR A 155 23.34 1.35 1.16
C TYR A 155 22.30 1.67 0.06
N ILE A 156 21.95 2.95 -0.10
CA ILE A 156 20.96 3.41 -1.10
C ILE A 156 21.44 3.13 -2.53
N PRO A 157 22.64 3.56 -2.97
CA PRO A 157 23.12 3.26 -4.31
C PRO A 157 23.38 1.77 -4.52
N GLY A 158 23.82 1.03 -3.50
CA GLY A 158 24.00 -0.43 -3.57
C GLY A 158 22.68 -1.19 -3.74
N ALA A 159 21.63 -0.77 -3.04
CA ALA A 159 20.27 -1.29 -3.23
C ALA A 159 19.73 -0.96 -4.63
N CYS A 160 19.91 0.29 -5.10
CA CYS A 160 19.49 0.70 -6.44
C CYS A 160 20.25 -0.06 -7.54
N TYR A 161 21.55 -0.27 -7.37
CA TYR A 161 22.38 -1.09 -8.25
C TYR A 161 21.86 -2.53 -8.30
N THR A 162 21.61 -3.12 -7.14
CA THR A 162 21.04 -4.48 -7.04
C THR A 162 19.71 -4.54 -7.79
N LEU A 163 18.78 -3.61 -7.57
CA LEU A 163 17.52 -3.60 -8.33
C LEU A 163 17.77 -3.46 -9.85
N SER A 164 18.78 -2.70 -10.27
CA SER A 164 19.08 -2.53 -11.69
C SER A 164 19.63 -3.78 -12.40
N THR A 165 20.22 -4.74 -11.65
CA THR A 165 20.70 -6.00 -12.24
C THR A 165 19.58 -7.02 -12.46
N TRP A 166 18.48 -6.94 -11.71
CA TRP A 166 17.38 -7.90 -11.76
C TRP A 166 16.15 -7.43 -12.54
N TYR A 167 15.99 -6.12 -12.80
CA TYR A 167 14.78 -5.56 -13.38
C TYR A 167 15.01 -4.78 -14.69
N ASN A 168 14.06 -4.90 -15.61
CA ASN A 168 14.03 -4.18 -16.88
C ASN A 168 13.73 -2.68 -16.72
N ARG A 169 14.10 -1.86 -17.72
CA ARG A 169 14.06 -0.38 -17.69
C ARG A 169 12.71 0.21 -17.24
N ARG A 170 11.59 -0.36 -17.69
CA ARG A 170 10.22 0.09 -17.36
C ARG A 170 9.76 -0.35 -15.97
N GLU A 171 10.39 -1.40 -15.43
CA GLU A 171 10.00 -2.05 -14.17
C GLU A 171 10.82 -1.53 -13.00
N LEU A 172 12.11 -1.26 -13.24
CA LEU A 172 13.04 -0.71 -12.27
C LEU A 172 12.51 0.57 -11.61
N ALA A 173 11.94 1.50 -12.39
CA ALA A 173 11.41 2.76 -11.86
C ALA A 173 10.32 2.54 -10.79
N LYS A 174 9.40 1.58 -11.03
CA LYS A 174 8.33 1.24 -10.07
C LYS A 174 8.90 0.57 -8.81
N ARG A 175 9.92 -0.27 -8.95
CA ARG A 175 10.53 -1.00 -7.84
C ARG A 175 11.43 -0.12 -6.98
N VAL A 176 12.15 0.82 -7.60
CA VAL A 176 12.88 1.90 -6.90
C VAL A 176 11.90 2.79 -6.15
N ALA A 177 10.72 3.11 -6.71
CA ALA A 177 9.69 3.84 -5.99
C ALA A 177 9.18 3.08 -4.74
N ILE A 178 8.97 1.76 -4.85
CA ILE A 178 8.62 0.91 -3.69
C ILE A 178 9.75 0.90 -2.66
N PHE A 179 11.01 0.78 -3.08
CA PHE A 179 12.17 0.86 -2.18
C PHE A 179 12.18 2.16 -1.38
N PHE A 180 12.07 3.33 -2.04
CA PHE A 180 12.01 4.63 -1.36
C PHE A 180 10.75 4.82 -0.51
N PHE A 181 9.69 4.06 -0.75
CA PHE A 181 8.53 4.02 0.14
C PHE A 181 8.91 3.53 1.55
N GLY A 182 9.95 2.69 1.67
CA GLY A 182 10.48 2.26 2.97
C GLY A 182 11.03 3.43 3.79
N MET A 183 11.73 4.37 3.14
CA MET A 183 12.22 5.60 3.78
C MET A 183 11.05 6.44 4.31
N PHE A 184 10.05 6.75 3.48
CA PHE A 184 8.92 7.55 3.94
C PHE A 184 8.07 6.83 5.00
N GLY A 185 7.91 5.50 4.88
CA GLY A 185 7.26 4.66 5.88
C GLY A 185 7.98 4.67 7.22
N GLY A 186 9.31 4.58 7.23
CA GLY A 186 10.13 4.73 8.44
C GLY A 186 9.94 6.09 9.10
N ASN A 187 9.90 7.18 8.32
CA ASN A 187 9.62 8.52 8.83
C ASN A 187 8.23 8.64 9.49
N ALA A 188 7.22 7.95 8.96
CA ALA A 188 5.87 7.93 9.52
C ALA A 188 5.75 7.05 10.78
N ILE A 189 6.43 5.90 10.78
CA ILE A 189 6.35 4.90 11.86
C ILE A 189 7.22 5.30 13.06
N SER A 190 8.38 5.94 12.86
CA SER A 190 9.32 6.25 13.96
C SER A 190 8.70 7.10 15.09
N PRO A 191 8.07 8.26 14.82
CA PRO A 191 7.48 9.07 15.88
C PRO A 191 6.33 8.34 16.61
N LEU A 192 5.59 7.48 15.90
CA LEU A 192 4.53 6.67 16.48
C LEU A 192 5.10 5.61 17.44
N LEU A 193 6.14 4.88 17.04
CA LEU A 193 6.85 3.94 17.92
C LEU A 193 7.48 4.65 19.11
N ALA A 194 8.12 5.80 18.88
CA ALA A 194 8.73 6.59 19.93
C ALA A 194 7.73 7.09 20.96
N SER A 195 6.50 7.44 20.55
CA SER A 195 5.45 7.85 21.47
C SER A 195 5.13 6.77 22.52
N GLY A 196 5.22 5.49 22.16
CA GLY A 196 5.06 4.35 23.06
C GLY A 196 6.33 4.05 23.87
N ILE A 197 7.50 4.05 23.23
CA ILE A 197 8.78 3.69 23.87
C ILE A 197 9.20 4.72 24.93
N LEU A 198 8.94 6.02 24.69
CA LEU A 198 9.24 7.10 25.64
C LEU A 198 8.40 7.03 26.93
N LEU A 199 7.40 6.14 27.02
CA LEU A 199 6.67 5.84 28.26
C LEU A 199 7.47 4.94 29.21
N LEU A 200 8.54 4.27 28.75
CA LEU A 200 9.42 3.41 29.54
C LEU A 200 10.48 4.18 30.34
N ASP A 201 10.33 5.50 30.44
CA ASP A 201 11.24 6.40 31.13
C ASP A 201 11.33 6.06 32.64
N GLY A 202 12.55 5.85 33.14
CA GLY A 202 12.80 5.48 34.54
C GLY A 202 12.70 3.98 34.84
N HIS A 203 12.21 3.15 33.90
CA HIS A 203 12.17 1.70 34.08
C HIS A 203 13.60 1.12 33.99
N ARG A 204 13.99 0.28 34.96
CA ARG A 204 15.35 -0.34 35.07
C ARG A 204 16.52 0.65 35.13
N GLY A 205 16.30 1.90 35.54
CA GLY A 205 17.37 2.92 35.67
C GLY A 205 17.84 3.53 34.34
N LEU A 206 17.18 3.24 33.22
CA LEU A 206 17.46 3.83 31.90
C LEU A 206 16.49 4.99 31.61
N ARG A 207 17.00 6.06 31.00
CA ARG A 207 16.20 7.22 30.57
C ARG A 207 15.39 6.89 29.31
N GLY A 208 14.22 7.50 29.16
CA GLY A 208 13.26 7.20 28.08
C GLY A 208 13.86 7.23 26.67
N TRP A 209 14.83 8.11 26.40
CA TRP A 209 15.50 8.19 25.10
C TRP A 209 16.49 7.04 24.86
N GLN A 210 17.06 6.43 25.90
CA GLN A 210 17.98 5.29 25.75
C GLN A 210 17.25 4.06 25.21
N TRP A 211 15.98 3.89 25.57
CA TRP A 211 15.12 2.83 25.04
C TRP A 211 14.84 2.96 23.54
N LEU A 212 14.94 4.17 22.95
CA LEU A 212 14.80 4.36 21.50
C LEU A 212 15.96 3.74 20.71
N PHE A 213 17.15 3.67 21.33
CA PHE A 213 18.35 3.09 20.71
C PHE A 213 18.54 1.60 21.06
N LEU A 214 17.82 1.08 22.08
CA LEU A 214 17.90 -0.30 22.52
C LEU A 214 16.87 -1.17 21.78
N ARG A 215 17.22 -1.62 20.57
CA ARG A 215 16.37 -2.51 19.77
C ARG A 215 16.95 -3.92 19.75
N PHE A 216 16.14 -4.92 20.13
CA PHE A 216 16.56 -6.32 20.15
C PHE A 216 16.68 -6.87 18.73
N ILE A 217 17.91 -7.11 18.29
CA ILE A 217 18.23 -8.25 17.45
C ILE A 217 19.21 -9.10 18.27
N ARG A 218 18.68 -10.03 19.05
CA ARG A 218 19.50 -11.09 19.66
C ARG A 218 19.65 -12.19 18.61
N PHE A 219 20.79 -12.24 17.95
CA PHE A 219 21.22 -13.48 17.30
C PHE A 219 21.77 -14.39 18.39
N SER A 220 21.30 -15.64 18.41
CA SER A 220 21.90 -16.67 19.26
C SER A 220 23.35 -16.91 18.81
N GLU A 221 24.25 -17.27 19.74
CA GLU A 221 25.66 -17.63 19.40
C GLU A 221 25.74 -18.76 18.37
N SER A 222 24.74 -19.65 18.36
CA SER A 222 24.59 -20.70 17.36
C SER A 222 24.28 -20.15 15.96
N GLU A 223 23.48 -19.09 15.84
CA GLU A 223 23.09 -18.49 14.57
C GLU A 223 24.22 -17.66 13.94
N SER A 224 24.99 -16.94 14.77
CA SER A 224 26.18 -16.20 14.29
C SER A 224 27.28 -17.13 13.77
N LYS A 225 27.52 -18.26 14.44
CA LYS A 225 28.48 -19.28 13.97
C LYS A 225 28.03 -19.96 12.68
N ILE A 226 26.72 -20.20 12.51
CA ILE A 226 26.15 -20.75 11.27
C ILE A 226 26.28 -19.75 10.11
N LEU A 227 26.05 -18.46 10.35
CA LEU A 227 26.19 -17.40 9.35
C LEU A 227 27.65 -17.17 8.94
N LEU A 228 28.59 -17.19 9.89
CA LEU A 228 30.03 -17.10 9.62
C LEU A 228 30.54 -18.31 8.82
N LYS A 229 30.15 -19.53 9.21
CA LYS A 229 30.49 -20.75 8.45
C LYS A 229 29.85 -20.79 7.06
N ARG A 230 28.67 -20.18 6.87
CA ARG A 230 28.06 -19.99 5.54
C ARG A 230 28.83 -18.97 4.70
N LEU A 231 29.38 -17.92 5.32
CA LEU A 231 30.19 -16.91 4.63
C LEU A 231 31.54 -17.45 4.15
N GLU A 232 32.17 -18.31 4.96
CA GLU A 232 33.40 -19.03 4.59
C GLU A 232 33.14 -20.04 3.48
N LYS A 233 31.99 -20.75 3.52
CA LYS A 233 31.63 -21.76 2.51
C LYS A 233 31.15 -21.17 1.17
N ASP A 234 30.62 -19.95 1.17
CA ASP A 234 30.28 -19.15 -0.04
C ASP A 234 31.51 -18.33 -0.55
N GLY A 235 32.72 -18.58 -0.02
CA GLY A 235 33.98 -17.95 -0.43
C GLY A 235 34.69 -18.66 -1.59
N ASP A 236 34.38 -19.94 -1.83
CA ASP A 236 35.14 -20.83 -2.72
C ASP A 236 34.42 -21.25 -4.01
N GLU A 237 33.18 -20.79 -4.26
CA GLU A 237 32.55 -21.00 -5.56
C GLU A 237 32.85 -19.84 -6.52
N ASP A 238 33.85 -20.07 -7.36
CA ASP A 238 34.10 -19.34 -8.58
C ASP A 238 32.83 -19.36 -9.46
N ARG A 239 32.21 -18.20 -9.66
CA ARG A 239 31.11 -18.00 -10.61
C ARG A 239 31.39 -16.79 -11.48
N SER A 240 32.29 -17.01 -12.43
CA SER A 240 32.26 -16.38 -13.75
C SER A 240 30.93 -16.68 -14.44
N GLY A 241 30.02 -15.70 -14.49
CA GLY A 241 28.71 -15.86 -15.13
C GLY A 241 27.93 -14.55 -15.16
N GLN A 242 28.16 -13.76 -16.20
CA GLN A 242 27.73 -12.38 -16.48
C GLN A 242 28.66 -11.29 -15.91
N GLY A 243 29.44 -10.70 -16.82
CA GLY A 243 30.51 -9.76 -16.52
C GLY A 243 30.06 -8.52 -15.75
N LEU A 244 30.53 -8.42 -14.50
CA LEU A 244 30.79 -7.16 -13.82
C LEU A 244 31.82 -6.36 -14.63
N LYS A 245 31.40 -5.69 -15.71
CA LYS A 245 32.25 -4.72 -16.40
C LYS A 245 32.48 -3.55 -15.43
N LYS A 246 33.69 -3.48 -14.87
CA LYS A 246 34.20 -2.31 -14.12
C LYS A 246 33.82 -1.05 -14.89
N ILE A 247 33.09 -0.13 -14.26
CA ILE A 247 32.78 1.16 -14.88
C ILE A 247 34.10 1.94 -14.98
N PRO A 248 34.57 2.30 -16.20
CA PRO A 248 35.78 3.10 -16.33
C PRO A 248 35.57 4.48 -15.69
N LEU A 249 36.57 4.97 -14.94
CA LEU A 249 36.53 6.31 -14.33
C LEU A 249 36.29 7.43 -15.38
N SER A 250 36.67 7.19 -16.65
CA SER A 250 36.39 8.09 -17.77
C SER A 250 34.90 8.24 -18.08
N VAL A 251 34.10 7.18 -17.93
CA VAL A 251 32.64 7.21 -18.13
C VAL A 251 31.95 7.94 -16.96
N VAL A 252 32.48 7.78 -15.74
CA VAL A 252 32.01 8.55 -14.57
C VAL A 252 32.27 10.04 -14.79
N TRP A 253 33.47 10.43 -15.19
CA TRP A 253 33.82 11.83 -15.45
C TRP A 253 33.03 12.42 -16.63
N SER A 254 32.82 11.65 -17.70
CA SER A 254 31.96 12.05 -18.83
C SER A 254 30.51 12.26 -18.42
N THR A 255 29.98 11.44 -17.51
CA THR A 255 28.60 11.55 -17.04
C THR A 255 28.42 12.73 -16.07
N VAL A 256 29.40 12.95 -15.19
CA VAL A 256 29.41 14.07 -14.23
C VAL A 256 29.53 15.43 -14.94
N SER A 257 30.31 15.50 -16.02
CA SER A 257 30.52 16.73 -16.82
C SER A 257 29.38 17.06 -17.79
N HIS A 258 28.31 16.27 -17.85
CA HIS A 258 27.14 16.57 -18.69
C HIS A 258 26.31 17.74 -18.16
N TYR A 259 26.62 18.95 -18.66
CA TYR A 259 25.98 20.22 -18.28
C TYR A 259 24.44 20.23 -18.36
N ARG A 260 23.84 19.42 -19.24
CA ARG A 260 22.37 19.37 -19.47
C ARG A 260 21.56 18.81 -18.30
N ARG A 261 22.19 18.16 -17.32
CA ARG A 261 21.53 17.53 -16.17
C ARG A 261 21.75 18.25 -14.84
N TRP A 262 22.71 19.17 -14.79
CA TRP A 262 22.99 19.96 -13.59
C TRP A 262 21.78 20.71 -13.02
N PRO A 263 20.85 21.25 -13.82
CA PRO A 263 19.64 21.86 -13.26
C PRO A 263 18.77 20.89 -12.44
N HIS A 264 18.76 19.58 -12.76
CA HIS A 264 18.13 18.59 -11.89
C HIS A 264 18.83 18.48 -10.55
N PHE A 265 20.16 18.37 -10.55
CA PHE A 265 20.93 18.20 -9.32
C PHE A 265 20.83 19.43 -8.42
N VAL A 266 20.91 20.64 -8.99
CA VAL A 266 20.71 21.89 -8.25
C VAL A 266 19.30 21.95 -7.66
N SER A 267 18.26 21.62 -8.44
CA SER A 267 16.88 21.58 -7.95
C SER A 267 16.71 20.57 -6.80
N THR A 268 17.32 19.38 -6.91
CA THR A 268 17.28 18.39 -5.83
C THR A 268 18.01 18.88 -4.57
N PHE A 269 19.19 19.48 -4.70
CA PHE A 269 19.95 20.03 -3.57
C PHE A 269 19.11 21.05 -2.79
N VAL A 270 18.61 22.08 -3.48
CA VAL A 270 17.94 23.21 -2.82
C VAL A 270 16.59 22.80 -2.23
N VAL A 271 15.77 22.01 -2.93
CA VAL A 271 14.45 21.65 -2.40
C VAL A 271 14.57 20.56 -1.35
N PHE A 272 15.50 19.60 -1.46
CA PHE A 272 15.64 18.54 -0.47
C PHE A 272 16.34 19.03 0.81
N SER A 273 17.10 20.13 0.73
CA SER A 273 17.66 20.79 1.91
C SER A 273 16.59 21.18 2.95
N THR A 274 15.37 21.51 2.52
CA THR A 274 14.30 21.91 3.43
C THR A 274 13.72 20.74 4.24
N TRP A 275 14.00 19.49 3.84
CA TRP A 275 13.50 18.30 4.53
C TRP A 275 14.28 17.98 5.82
N SER A 276 15.59 18.21 5.82
CA SER A 276 16.47 17.98 6.98
C SER A 276 15.99 18.61 8.30
N PRO A 277 15.70 19.93 8.37
CA PRO A 277 15.24 20.55 9.61
C PRO A 277 13.87 20.03 10.06
N LEU A 278 13.00 19.63 9.11
CA LEU A 278 11.69 19.06 9.42
C LEU A 278 11.83 17.68 10.08
N THR A 279 12.68 16.81 9.55
CA THR A 279 12.91 15.47 10.14
C THR A 279 13.47 15.55 11.56
N THR A 280 14.36 16.51 11.84
CA THR A 280 15.02 16.64 13.14
C THR A 280 14.14 17.32 14.19
N TYR A 281 13.42 18.39 13.82
CA TYR A 281 12.80 19.29 14.79
C TYR A 281 11.29 19.22 14.87
N THR A 282 10.58 18.53 13.95
CA THR A 282 9.10 18.52 13.95
C THR A 282 8.49 18.09 15.30
N PRO A 283 8.91 16.99 15.94
CA PRO A 283 8.38 16.61 17.26
C PRO A 283 8.65 17.66 18.34
N SER A 284 9.85 18.28 18.31
CA SER A 284 10.24 19.33 19.26
C SER A 284 9.48 20.66 19.03
N ILE A 285 9.19 21.00 17.77
CA ILE A 285 8.36 22.15 17.39
C ILE A 285 6.95 21.95 17.93
N ILE A 286 6.35 20.77 17.73
CA ILE A 286 5.02 20.47 18.26
C ILE A 286 5.02 20.50 19.80
N MET A 287 6.07 20.00 20.44
CA MET A 287 6.21 20.11 21.90
C MET A 287 6.24 21.58 22.37
N SER A 288 6.95 22.45 21.64
CA SER A 288 7.01 23.90 21.94
C SER A 288 5.67 24.63 21.80
N LEU A 289 4.70 24.06 21.07
CA LEU A 289 3.31 24.56 21.02
C LEU A 289 2.52 24.23 22.30
N GLY A 290 3.12 23.54 23.28
CA GLY A 290 2.52 23.15 24.55
C GLY A 290 1.88 21.76 24.53
N PHE A 291 2.25 20.88 23.60
CA PHE A 291 1.87 19.47 23.64
C PHE A 291 2.88 18.67 24.45
N ASP A 292 2.43 17.65 25.19
CA ASP A 292 3.33 16.75 25.91
C ASP A 292 4.15 15.88 24.96
N ARG A 293 5.29 15.36 25.42
CA ARG A 293 6.25 14.56 24.61
C ARG A 293 5.59 13.44 23.81
N THR A 294 4.67 12.69 24.42
CA THR A 294 4.01 11.55 23.78
C THR A 294 3.02 12.02 22.71
N ARG A 295 2.19 13.01 23.03
CA ARG A 295 1.26 13.60 22.05
C ARG A 295 2.00 14.31 20.92
N ALA A 296 3.10 14.99 21.19
CA ALA A 296 3.89 15.70 20.19
C ALA A 296 4.48 14.75 19.14
N ASN A 297 5.01 13.60 19.57
CA ASN A 297 5.51 12.56 18.65
C ASN A 297 4.38 11.89 17.86
N ALA A 298 3.24 11.59 18.49
CA ALA A 298 2.08 11.03 17.78
C ALA A 298 1.51 12.02 16.74
N LEU A 299 1.43 13.30 17.09
CA LEU A 299 0.98 14.37 16.19
C LEU A 299 1.97 14.66 15.05
N ALA A 300 3.28 14.45 15.27
CA ALA A 300 4.30 14.54 14.22
C ALA A 300 4.13 13.45 13.16
N ALA A 301 3.71 12.25 13.55
CA ALA A 301 3.49 11.14 12.62
C ALA A 301 2.41 11.47 11.57
N VAL A 302 1.39 12.27 11.94
CA VAL A 302 0.28 12.64 11.04
C VAL A 302 0.78 13.31 9.76
N GLY A 303 1.72 14.27 9.86
CA GLY A 303 2.29 14.94 8.69
C GLY A 303 3.09 13.99 7.80
N ALA A 304 3.85 13.07 8.41
CA ALA A 304 4.62 12.07 7.69
C ALA A 304 3.73 11.03 6.96
N PHE A 305 2.60 10.62 7.56
CA PHE A 305 1.61 9.75 6.88
C PHE A 305 0.91 10.46 5.72
N LEU A 306 0.53 11.73 5.91
CA LEU A 306 -0.04 12.53 4.83
C LEU A 306 0.95 12.74 3.68
N ALA A 307 2.26 12.85 3.98
CA ALA A 307 3.29 12.92 2.95
C ALA A 307 3.28 11.69 2.02
N LEU A 308 3.00 10.48 2.53
CA LEU A 308 2.86 9.27 1.70
C LEU A 308 1.72 9.42 0.68
N ALA A 309 0.57 9.92 1.12
CA ALA A 309 -0.58 10.15 0.26
C ALA A 309 -0.30 11.22 -0.81
N VAL A 310 0.37 12.32 -0.43
CA VAL A 310 0.77 13.40 -1.35
C VAL A 310 1.76 12.90 -2.40
N VAL A 311 2.75 12.09 -1.99
CA VAL A 311 3.71 11.47 -2.91
C VAL A 311 2.99 10.57 -3.93
N PHE A 312 2.06 9.73 -3.49
CA PHE A 312 1.27 8.89 -4.40
C PHE A 312 0.40 9.71 -5.34
N MET A 313 -0.23 10.78 -4.85
CA MET A 313 -1.05 11.68 -5.66
C MET A 313 -0.23 12.28 -6.82
N PHE A 314 0.94 12.85 -6.54
CA PHE A 314 1.78 13.43 -7.60
C PHE A 314 2.41 12.37 -8.51
N ALA A 315 2.78 11.20 -7.99
CA ALA A 315 3.21 10.09 -8.83
C ALA A 315 2.11 9.64 -9.81
N PHE A 316 0.88 9.53 -9.32
CA PHE A 316 -0.29 9.17 -10.12
C PHE A 316 -0.62 10.23 -11.19
N ILE A 317 -0.64 11.51 -10.82
CA ILE A 317 -0.84 12.63 -11.78
C ILE A 317 0.22 12.58 -12.87
N SER A 318 1.47 12.33 -12.48
CA SER A 318 2.60 12.28 -13.38
C SER A 318 2.56 11.10 -14.35
N ASP A 319 2.13 9.92 -13.87
CA ASP A 319 1.91 8.74 -14.70
C ASP A 319 0.77 8.97 -15.70
N ARG A 320 -0.32 9.61 -15.27
CA ARG A 320 -1.51 9.85 -16.10
C ARG A 320 -1.27 10.89 -17.18
N THR A 321 -0.58 11.99 -16.85
CA THR A 321 -0.33 13.09 -17.79
C THR A 321 0.87 12.81 -18.68
N ASN A 322 1.75 11.88 -18.31
CA ASN A 322 3.07 11.65 -18.90
C ASN A 322 3.95 12.93 -18.93
N GLN A 323 3.57 13.97 -18.18
CA GLN A 323 4.28 15.25 -18.08
C GLN A 323 5.00 15.34 -16.73
N ARG A 324 6.13 14.64 -16.66
CA ARG A 324 6.95 14.49 -15.45
C ARG A 324 7.45 15.84 -14.92
N GLY A 325 8.01 16.68 -15.80
CA GLY A 325 8.54 18.00 -15.43
C GLY A 325 7.45 18.93 -14.87
N ALA A 326 6.29 18.99 -15.52
CA ALA A 326 5.17 19.81 -15.05
C ALA A 326 4.65 19.34 -13.67
N SER A 327 4.61 18.02 -13.45
CA SER A 327 4.19 17.45 -12.16
C SER A 327 5.17 17.79 -11.03
N VAL A 328 6.48 17.80 -11.29
CA VAL A 328 7.49 18.21 -10.31
C VAL A 328 7.36 19.69 -9.96
N ILE A 329 7.19 20.56 -10.96
CA ILE A 329 6.99 22.00 -10.76
C ILE A 329 5.72 22.25 -9.96
N ALA A 330 4.60 21.60 -10.31
CA ALA A 330 3.35 21.72 -9.57
C ALA A 330 3.50 21.32 -8.09
N ALA A 331 4.17 20.20 -7.82
CA ALA A 331 4.42 19.74 -6.45
C ALA A 331 5.29 20.72 -5.64
N GLN A 332 6.36 21.26 -6.25
CA GLN A 332 7.21 22.28 -5.62
C GLN A 332 6.44 23.59 -5.38
N THR A 333 5.57 24.01 -6.31
CA THR A 333 4.73 25.20 -6.15
C THR A 333 3.72 25.04 -5.02
N CYS A 334 3.05 23.89 -4.90
CA CYS A 334 2.17 23.61 -3.76
C CYS A 334 2.93 23.67 -2.42
N TYR A 335 4.16 23.15 -2.40
CA TYR A 335 5.00 23.23 -1.22
C TYR A 335 5.42 24.67 -0.89
N LEU A 336 5.79 25.47 -1.90
CA LEU A 336 6.12 26.89 -1.74
C LEU A 336 4.93 27.68 -1.15
N ILE A 337 3.72 27.49 -1.70
CA ILE A 337 2.50 28.12 -1.19
C ILE A 337 2.29 27.75 0.28
N THR A 338 2.47 26.47 0.62
CA THR A 338 2.32 25.99 2.00
C THR A 338 3.33 26.66 2.95
N LEU A 339 4.58 26.86 2.53
CA LEU A 339 5.59 27.57 3.32
C LEU A 339 5.28 29.05 3.51
N ILE A 340 4.79 29.74 2.46
CA ILE A 340 4.38 31.14 2.53
C ILE A 340 3.19 31.30 3.48
N VAL A 341 2.17 30.45 3.35
CA VAL A 341 1.00 30.44 4.21
C VAL A 341 1.39 30.15 5.67
N ALA A 342 2.27 29.15 5.89
CA ALA A 342 2.78 28.85 7.22
C ALA A 342 3.49 30.05 7.83
N ARG A 343 4.41 30.70 7.11
CA ARG A 343 5.12 31.89 7.58
C ARG A 343 4.18 33.04 7.96
N SER A 344 3.18 33.33 7.12
CA SER A 344 2.31 34.50 7.28
C SER A 344 1.24 34.30 8.36
N LEU A 345 0.69 33.10 8.48
CA LEU A 345 -0.42 32.82 9.42
C LEU A 345 0.06 32.36 10.79
N GLN A 346 1.25 31.77 10.92
CA GLN A 346 1.73 31.21 12.20
C GLN A 346 1.71 32.21 13.38
N PRO A 347 2.04 33.50 13.23
CA PRO A 347 1.93 34.47 14.33
C PRO A 347 0.49 34.69 14.80
N HIS A 348 -0.48 34.63 13.88
CA HIS A 348 -1.86 35.09 14.08
C HIS A 348 -2.84 34.00 14.52
N VAL A 349 -2.42 32.73 14.53
CA VAL A 349 -3.32 31.58 14.73
C VAL A 349 -3.05 30.82 16.04
N GLY A 350 -4.09 30.16 16.56
CA GLY A 350 -4.04 29.38 17.79
C GLY A 350 -3.24 28.07 17.68
N LYS A 351 -3.05 27.39 18.82
CA LYS A 351 -2.23 26.17 18.98
C LYS A 351 -2.51 25.07 17.92
N TRP A 352 -3.78 24.74 17.69
CA TRP A 352 -4.19 23.69 16.75
C TRP A 352 -3.98 24.10 15.29
N SER A 353 -4.22 25.36 14.96
CA SER A 353 -3.93 25.90 13.63
C SER A 353 -2.43 25.93 13.35
N ARG A 354 -1.58 26.26 14.33
CA ARG A 354 -0.12 26.17 14.21
C ARG A 354 0.34 24.73 13.95
N TRP A 355 -0.23 23.76 14.67
CA TRP A 355 0.03 22.34 14.39
C TRP A 355 -0.42 21.95 12.98
N GLY A 356 -1.59 22.39 12.53
CA GLY A 356 -2.09 22.15 11.18
C GLY A 356 -1.18 22.71 10.08
N LEU A 357 -0.64 23.92 10.27
CA LEU A 357 0.34 24.53 9.36
C LEU A 357 1.63 23.72 9.29
N TRP A 358 2.21 23.33 10.43
CA TRP A 358 3.42 22.49 10.45
C TRP A 358 3.19 21.09 9.86
N THR A 359 2.00 20.54 10.07
CA THR A 359 1.57 19.27 9.47
C THR A 359 1.50 19.39 7.96
N ALA A 360 0.88 20.45 7.44
CA ALA A 360 0.82 20.72 6.00
C ALA A 360 2.23 20.90 5.40
N VAL A 361 3.11 21.66 6.07
CA VAL A 361 4.50 21.83 5.65
C VAL A 361 5.22 20.46 5.55
N ASN A 362 5.03 19.58 6.53
CA ASN A 362 5.64 18.24 6.52
C ASN A 362 5.08 17.36 5.39
N SER A 363 3.76 17.39 5.16
CA SER A 363 3.07 16.62 4.11
C SER A 363 3.56 16.96 2.70
N PHE A 364 3.75 18.25 2.39
CA PHE A 364 4.14 18.69 1.05
C PHE A 364 5.65 18.72 0.81
N ALA A 365 6.48 18.60 1.86
CA ALA A 365 7.94 18.75 1.76
C ALA A 365 8.63 17.74 0.84
N VAL A 366 8.05 16.55 0.63
CA VAL A 366 8.67 15.47 -0.16
C VAL A 366 7.85 15.01 -1.36
N GLY A 367 6.71 15.65 -1.63
CA GLY A 367 5.74 15.22 -2.66
C GLY A 367 6.34 15.13 -4.08
N TYR A 368 7.34 15.96 -4.40
CA TYR A 368 7.98 16.00 -5.72
C TYR A 368 9.08 14.93 -5.91
N HIS A 369 9.64 14.39 -4.82
CA HIS A 369 10.95 13.73 -4.84
C HIS A 369 10.98 12.44 -5.69
N PRO A 370 10.01 11.50 -5.58
CA PRO A 370 10.03 10.27 -6.41
C PRO A 370 9.74 10.53 -7.89
N VAL A 371 8.90 11.54 -8.19
CA VAL A 371 8.60 11.95 -9.56
C VAL A 371 9.84 12.57 -10.21
N HIS A 372 10.58 13.39 -9.45
CA HIS A 372 11.82 14.01 -9.90
C HIS A 372 12.90 12.97 -10.19
N ASN A 373 13.06 11.97 -9.32
CA ASN A 373 13.95 10.84 -9.56
C ASN A 373 13.60 10.10 -10.88
N SER A 374 12.32 9.78 -11.06
CA SER A 374 11.85 9.12 -12.28
C SER A 374 12.10 9.96 -13.53
N TRP A 375 11.97 11.28 -13.42
CA TRP A 375 12.26 12.21 -14.52
C TRP A 375 13.74 12.20 -14.92
N VAL A 376 14.67 12.10 -13.97
CA VAL A 376 16.12 11.96 -14.28
C VAL A 376 16.39 10.61 -14.97
N GLN A 377 15.83 9.53 -14.44
CA GLN A 377 16.12 8.16 -14.91
C GLN A 377 15.68 7.91 -16.35
N LEU A 378 14.53 8.45 -16.75
CA LEU A 378 13.97 8.28 -18.10
C LEU A 378 14.79 9.00 -19.18
N ASN A 379 15.55 10.04 -18.80
CA ASN A 379 16.40 10.82 -19.71
C ASN A 379 17.84 10.29 -19.79
N CYS A 380 18.10 9.09 -19.24
CA CYS A 380 19.37 8.39 -19.34
C CYS A 380 19.25 7.24 -20.35
N ASN A 381 20.10 7.26 -21.39
CA ASN A 381 19.99 6.35 -22.54
C ASN A 381 20.71 5.02 -22.29
N ASP A 382 21.87 5.05 -21.62
CA ASP A 382 22.67 3.89 -21.24
C ASP A 382 22.35 3.48 -19.77
N PRO A 383 22.18 2.17 -19.46
CA PRO A 383 22.04 1.69 -18.08
C PRO A 383 23.16 2.14 -17.13
N ARG A 384 24.40 2.24 -17.60
CA ARG A 384 25.56 2.69 -16.80
C ARG A 384 25.45 4.16 -16.43
N GLU A 385 25.11 4.98 -17.42
CA GLU A 385 24.86 6.41 -17.26
C GLU A 385 23.70 6.68 -16.29
N ARG A 386 22.65 5.87 -16.34
CA ARG A 386 21.51 5.95 -15.42
C ARG A 386 21.92 5.67 -13.98
N SER A 387 22.69 4.62 -13.74
CA SER A 387 23.17 4.28 -12.39
C SER A 387 24.00 5.42 -11.79
N ILE A 388 24.91 6.00 -12.58
CA ILE A 388 25.72 7.16 -12.17
C ILE A 388 24.84 8.39 -11.92
N SER A 389 23.86 8.66 -12.79
CA SER A 389 22.95 9.80 -12.62
C SER A 389 22.06 9.69 -11.38
N ILE A 390 21.63 8.47 -11.01
CA ILE A 390 20.91 8.20 -9.76
C ILE A 390 21.84 8.48 -8.57
N ALA A 391 23.08 7.99 -8.61
CA ALA A 391 24.05 8.23 -7.54
C ALA A 391 24.32 9.74 -7.36
N MET A 392 24.51 10.49 -8.45
CA MET A 392 24.66 11.95 -8.40
C MET A 392 23.41 12.65 -7.83
N TRP A 393 22.22 12.18 -8.19
CA TRP A 393 20.98 12.71 -7.64
C TRP A 393 20.86 12.46 -6.13
N VAL A 394 21.23 11.26 -5.65
CA VAL A 394 21.29 10.94 -4.21
C VAL A 394 22.34 11.79 -3.50
N MET A 395 23.56 11.89 -4.04
CA MET A 395 24.63 12.71 -3.46
C MET A 395 24.24 14.19 -3.36
N SER A 396 23.54 14.71 -4.38
CA SER A 396 23.00 16.06 -4.38
C SER A 396 21.95 16.24 -3.27
N ALA A 397 21.05 15.28 -3.12
CA ALA A 397 20.03 15.28 -2.07
C ALA A 397 20.67 15.31 -0.66
N ILE A 398 21.66 14.43 -0.40
CA ILE A 398 22.33 14.33 0.91
C ILE A 398 23.17 15.58 1.20
N SER A 399 23.84 16.14 0.20
CA SER A 399 24.52 17.43 0.32
C SER A 399 23.55 18.55 0.69
N GLY A 400 22.34 18.53 0.11
CA GLY A 400 21.25 19.42 0.50
C GLY A 400 20.86 19.26 1.96
N LEU A 401 20.72 18.02 2.47
CA LEU A 401 20.39 17.75 3.87
C LEU A 401 21.45 18.28 4.85
N MET A 402 22.72 18.24 4.45
CA MET A 402 23.83 18.81 5.22
C MET A 402 23.69 20.33 5.37
N ALA A 403 23.36 21.04 4.30
CA ALA A 403 23.09 22.49 4.37
C ALA A 403 21.83 22.79 5.20
N GLY A 404 20.77 22.00 4.98
CA GLY A 404 19.48 22.13 5.65
C GLY A 404 19.52 21.97 7.17
N ALA A 405 20.47 21.19 7.69
CA ALA A 405 20.62 20.96 9.13
C ALA A 405 20.83 22.26 9.93
N GLN A 406 21.26 23.36 9.29
CA GLN A 406 21.49 24.65 9.95
C GLN A 406 20.36 25.68 9.76
N TYR A 407 19.28 25.33 9.05
CA TYR A 407 18.20 26.30 8.79
C TYR A 407 17.47 26.70 10.06
N PHE A 408 17.30 25.77 11.00
CA PHE A 408 16.66 26.03 12.30
C PHE A 408 17.73 26.23 13.37
N GLN A 409 17.85 27.47 13.82
CA GLN A 409 18.77 27.88 14.88
C GLN A 409 18.01 28.13 16.20
N ALA A 410 18.73 28.05 17.33
CA ALA A 410 18.14 28.22 18.65
C ALA A 410 17.51 29.61 18.84
N ASP A 411 18.13 30.65 18.27
CA ASP A 411 17.71 32.05 18.41
C ASP A 411 16.44 32.38 17.61
N ASP A 412 15.96 31.45 16.78
CA ASP A 412 14.76 31.61 15.95
C ASP A 412 13.53 30.91 16.58
N LYS A 413 13.67 30.35 17.79
CA LYS A 413 12.57 29.77 18.56
C LYS A 413 11.56 30.84 19.02
N PRO A 414 10.26 30.51 19.14
CA PRO A 414 9.61 29.23 18.83
C PRO A 414 9.03 29.17 17.40
N LEU A 415 9.05 30.28 16.65
CA LEU A 415 8.34 30.39 15.38
C LEU A 415 9.17 29.94 14.17
N TYR A 416 10.49 29.90 14.28
CA TYR A 416 11.42 29.55 13.21
C TYR A 416 11.22 30.40 11.93
N SER A 417 11.03 31.71 12.11
CA SER A 417 10.73 32.62 11.01
C SER A 417 11.94 32.76 10.08
N LYS A 418 13.17 32.89 10.57
CA LYS A 418 14.36 32.94 9.68
C LYS A 418 14.50 31.63 8.90
N GLY A 419 14.30 30.49 9.56
CA GLY A 419 14.32 29.16 8.93
C GLY A 419 13.31 29.01 7.79
N LEU A 420 12.04 29.37 8.04
CA LEU A 420 10.98 29.34 7.02
C LEU A 420 11.29 30.27 5.84
N ARG A 421 11.95 31.43 6.07
CA ARG A 421 12.38 32.34 5.00
C ARG A 421 13.41 31.68 4.09
N ILE A 422 14.42 31.04 4.68
CA ILE A 422 15.47 30.33 3.95
C ILE A 422 14.84 29.20 3.12
N MET A 423 13.89 28.45 3.69
CA MET A 423 13.17 27.40 2.96
C MET A 423 12.40 27.95 1.76
N ILE A 424 11.70 29.07 1.89
CA ILE A 424 10.98 29.73 0.77
C ILE A 424 11.96 30.10 -0.36
N ILE A 425 13.11 30.68 -0.01
CA ILE A 425 14.14 31.06 -0.99
C ILE A 425 14.66 29.82 -1.72
N MET A 426 15.01 28.76 -0.98
CA MET A 426 15.55 27.53 -1.55
C MET A 426 14.56 26.81 -2.46
N VAL A 427 13.28 26.72 -2.06
CA VAL A 427 12.24 26.13 -2.91
C VAL A 427 12.02 26.95 -4.18
N SER A 428 12.07 28.28 -4.10
CA SER A 428 11.94 29.16 -5.27
C SER A 428 13.08 28.95 -6.28
N ILE A 429 14.31 28.82 -5.81
CA ILE A 429 15.49 28.47 -6.64
C ILE A 429 15.30 27.08 -7.27
N GLY A 430 14.71 26.15 -6.51
CA GLY A 430 14.40 24.79 -6.98
C GLY A 430 13.41 24.75 -8.13
N ILE A 431 12.34 25.55 -8.04
CA ILE A 431 11.34 25.73 -9.10
C ILE A 431 11.98 26.34 -10.34
N ALA A 432 12.77 27.41 -10.18
CA ALA A 432 13.47 28.05 -11.30
C ALA A 432 14.39 27.04 -12.01
N SER A 433 15.14 26.24 -11.26
CA SER A 433 16.03 25.19 -11.80
C SER A 433 15.24 24.09 -12.52
N ALA A 434 14.08 23.68 -11.99
CA ALA A 434 13.20 22.72 -12.64
C ALA A 434 12.59 23.25 -13.95
N ILE A 435 12.23 24.54 -14.00
CA ILE A 435 11.76 25.21 -15.22
C ILE A 435 12.88 25.26 -16.26
N VAL A 436 14.09 25.64 -15.88
CA VAL A 436 15.26 25.63 -16.78
C VAL A 436 15.47 24.24 -17.37
N GLN A 437 15.37 23.20 -16.54
CA GLN A 437 15.50 21.82 -17.01
C GLN A 437 14.42 21.42 -18.02
N LEU A 438 13.17 21.82 -17.78
CA LEU A 438 12.06 21.56 -18.69
C LEU A 438 12.30 22.24 -20.04
N VAL A 439 12.76 23.50 -20.03
CA VAL A 439 13.09 24.26 -21.24
C VAL A 439 14.26 23.62 -22.02
N VAL A 440 15.29 23.12 -21.32
CA VAL A 440 16.41 22.40 -21.94
C VAL A 440 15.91 21.17 -22.70
N TYR A 441 15.00 20.38 -22.12
CA TYR A 441 14.44 19.21 -22.79
C TYR A 441 13.49 19.55 -23.93
N ILE A 442 12.67 20.59 -23.81
CA ILE A 442 11.82 21.07 -24.92
C ILE A 442 12.68 21.47 -26.12
N ARG A 443 13.72 22.30 -25.90
CA ARG A 443 14.65 22.72 -26.96
C ARG A 443 15.42 21.55 -27.56
N HIS A 444 15.80 20.57 -26.74
CA HIS A 444 16.48 19.37 -27.24
C HIS A 444 15.55 18.53 -28.14
N ASN A 445 14.31 18.32 -27.72
CA ASN A 445 13.33 17.57 -28.49
C ASN A 445 13.00 18.26 -29.83
N GLN A 446 12.91 19.61 -29.84
CA GLN A 446 12.74 20.40 -31.06
C GLN A 446 13.92 20.21 -32.02
N ARG A 447 15.17 20.33 -31.55
CA ARG A 447 16.37 20.12 -32.39
C ARG A 447 16.48 18.69 -32.95
N VAL A 448 16.05 17.69 -32.18
CA VAL A 448 16.03 16.29 -32.65
C VAL A 448 14.94 16.08 -33.70
N ALA A 449 13.78 16.74 -33.57
CA ALA A 449 12.73 16.71 -34.59
C ALA A 449 13.18 17.40 -35.89
N GLU A 450 13.84 18.55 -35.79
CA GLU A 450 14.45 19.26 -36.92
C GLU A 450 15.54 18.42 -37.62
N GLY A 451 16.40 17.75 -36.86
CA GLY A 451 17.45 16.88 -37.41
C GLY A 451 16.93 15.59 -38.07
N LYS A 452 15.77 15.08 -37.64
CA LYS A 452 15.07 13.97 -38.33
C LYS A 452 14.43 14.45 -39.64
N SER A 453 13.79 15.61 -39.61
CA SER A 453 13.22 16.24 -40.81
C SER A 453 14.30 16.55 -41.87
N GLN A 454 15.50 16.97 -41.46
CA GLN A 454 16.64 17.16 -42.38
C GLN A 454 17.24 15.85 -42.92
N ARG A 455 17.24 14.76 -42.14
CA ARG A 455 17.65 13.42 -42.63
C ARG A 455 16.65 12.84 -43.63
N GLU A 456 15.36 13.09 -43.41
CA GLU A 456 14.30 12.73 -44.37
C GLU A 456 14.36 13.60 -45.64
N ALA A 457 14.74 14.88 -45.52
CA ALA A 457 14.94 15.79 -46.65
C ALA A 457 16.28 15.58 -47.42
N GLY A 458 17.28 14.94 -46.80
CA GLY A 458 18.61 14.68 -47.37
C GLY A 458 18.72 13.38 -48.19
N LEU A 459 17.66 12.56 -48.23
CA LEU A 459 17.56 11.43 -49.14
C LEU A 459 17.02 11.90 -50.50
N SER A 460 17.91 12.24 -51.43
CA SER A 460 17.53 12.45 -52.84
C SER A 460 17.07 11.13 -53.49
N PRO A 461 16.18 11.19 -54.50
CA PRO A 461 15.33 10.07 -54.92
C PRO A 461 16.13 9.02 -55.71
N ARG A 462 16.27 7.81 -55.17
CA ARG A 462 16.59 6.65 -56.00
C ARG A 462 15.36 6.30 -56.82
N LYS A 463 15.44 6.64 -58.12
CA LYS A 463 14.64 6.16 -59.26
C LYS A 463 13.67 5.01 -58.91
N CYS A 464 12.40 5.35 -58.73
CA CYS A 464 11.33 4.44 -59.14
C CYS A 464 11.11 4.74 -60.63
N SER A 465 11.52 3.83 -61.51
CA SER A 465 11.30 4.01 -62.95
C SER A 465 9.81 4.03 -63.23
N LEU A 466 9.38 5.11 -63.86
CA LEU A 466 8.11 5.21 -64.55
C LEU A 466 7.90 3.99 -65.45
N ASN A 467 6.83 3.25 -65.18
CA ASN A 467 6.00 2.65 -66.20
C ASN A 467 4.54 2.94 -65.85
N GLY A 468 3.83 3.59 -66.76
CA GLY A 468 2.38 3.56 -66.82
C GLY A 468 1.64 4.56 -65.92
N THR A 469 1.39 5.73 -66.48
CA THR A 469 0.22 6.57 -66.21
C THR A 469 -1.06 5.76 -66.00
N ASN A 470 -1.84 6.05 -64.94
CA ASN A 470 -3.21 6.54 -65.06
C ASN A 470 -3.87 6.79 -63.68
N ALA A 471 -4.58 7.91 -63.63
CA ALA A 471 -5.79 8.20 -62.88
C ALA A 471 -5.89 7.81 -61.39
N VAL A 472 -6.17 8.83 -60.58
CA VAL A 472 -6.93 8.71 -59.34
C VAL A 472 -8.30 8.13 -59.70
N GLU A 473 -8.45 6.80 -59.65
CA GLU A 473 -9.76 6.15 -59.64
C GLU A 473 -10.26 6.08 -58.21
N LYS A 474 -11.32 6.87 -57.94
CA LYS A 474 -12.24 6.60 -56.84
C LYS A 474 -12.80 5.20 -57.07
N ARG A 475 -12.39 4.23 -56.24
CA ARG A 475 -13.11 2.95 -56.15
C ARG A 475 -14.56 3.24 -55.77
N THR A 476 -15.47 2.89 -56.65
CA THR A 476 -16.91 2.93 -56.39
C THR A 476 -17.31 1.69 -55.61
N MET A 477 -18.41 1.78 -54.86
CA MET A 477 -18.94 0.69 -54.03
C MET A 477 -19.12 -0.63 -54.82
N ALA A 478 -19.35 -0.53 -56.13
CA ALA A 478 -19.46 -1.66 -57.05
C ALA A 478 -18.17 -2.49 -57.21
N ASP A 479 -16.98 -1.88 -57.08
CA ASP A 479 -15.70 -2.58 -57.19
C ASP A 479 -15.37 -3.39 -55.94
N ILE A 480 -15.87 -2.92 -54.78
CA ILE A 480 -15.77 -3.62 -53.50
C ILE A 480 -16.76 -4.81 -53.47
N GLU A 481 -17.93 -4.65 -54.08
CA GLU A 481 -18.91 -5.74 -54.22
C GLU A 481 -18.43 -6.85 -55.18
N ALA A 482 -17.66 -6.52 -56.22
CA ALA A 482 -17.08 -7.50 -57.14
C ALA A 482 -15.93 -8.32 -56.52
N ASP A 483 -15.13 -7.74 -55.61
CA ASP A 483 -14.09 -8.47 -54.86
C ASP A 483 -14.69 -9.34 -53.75
N ILE A 484 -15.80 -8.91 -53.13
CA ILE A 484 -16.56 -9.71 -52.14
C ILE A 484 -17.28 -10.89 -52.82
N ALA A 485 -17.68 -10.76 -54.08
CA ALA A 485 -18.30 -11.85 -54.84
C ALA A 485 -17.31 -12.93 -55.32
N LYS A 486 -15.98 -12.67 -55.28
CA LYS A 486 -14.97 -13.58 -55.83
C LYS A 486 -14.24 -14.44 -54.81
N ASN A 487 -14.26 -14.08 -53.53
CA ASN A 487 -13.66 -14.88 -52.45
C ASN A 487 -14.76 -15.47 -51.57
N GLY A 488 -15.31 -16.58 -52.05
CA GLY A 488 -16.17 -17.45 -51.24
C GLY A 488 -15.40 -18.05 -50.07
N SER A 489 -15.98 -17.91 -48.88
CA SER A 489 -15.76 -18.70 -47.65
C SER A 489 -14.33 -18.86 -47.15
N GLU A 490 -13.88 -17.94 -46.30
CA GLU A 490 -13.11 -18.28 -45.10
C GLU A 490 -13.15 -17.07 -44.14
N GLU A 491 -13.83 -17.22 -43.00
CA GLU A 491 -13.89 -16.21 -41.94
C GLU A 491 -12.51 -16.06 -41.29
N HIS A 492 -11.72 -15.10 -41.76
CA HIS A 492 -10.59 -14.59 -40.99
C HIS A 492 -11.11 -13.80 -39.78
N VAL A 493 -11.11 -14.46 -38.62
CA VAL A 493 -11.24 -13.82 -37.32
C VAL A 493 -10.11 -12.80 -37.16
N THR A 494 -10.42 -11.52 -37.35
CA THR A 494 -9.52 -10.41 -37.00
C THR A 494 -9.15 -10.50 -35.51
N PRO A 495 -7.86 -10.37 -35.14
CA PRO A 495 -7.48 -10.32 -33.73
C PRO A 495 -8.11 -9.07 -33.09
N LEU A 496 -8.88 -9.26 -32.02
CA LEU A 496 -9.47 -8.18 -31.21
C LEU A 496 -8.40 -7.11 -30.91
N SER A 497 -8.64 -5.88 -31.41
CA SER A 497 -7.76 -4.75 -31.15
C SER A 497 -7.62 -4.55 -29.63
N THR A 498 -6.41 -4.64 -29.10
CA THR A 498 -6.09 -4.39 -27.69
C THR A 498 -6.13 -2.88 -27.40
N GLN A 499 -7.33 -2.31 -27.34
CA GLN A 499 -7.50 -0.95 -26.82
C GLN A 499 -7.11 -0.93 -25.33
N LYS A 500 -6.16 -0.05 -24.96
CA LYS A 500 -5.77 0.12 -23.55
C LYS A 500 -7.00 0.51 -22.72
N PRO A 501 -7.28 -0.17 -21.60
CA PRO A 501 -8.45 0.12 -20.81
C PRO A 501 -8.40 1.54 -20.24
N GLN A 502 -9.53 2.24 -20.28
CA GLN A 502 -9.67 3.57 -19.68
C GLN A 502 -9.55 3.43 -18.16
N TRP A 503 -8.67 4.20 -17.52
CA TRP A 503 -8.33 4.02 -16.10
C TRP A 503 -9.55 4.02 -15.17
N TYR A 504 -10.53 4.90 -15.39
CA TYR A 504 -11.75 5.01 -14.58
C TYR A 504 -12.73 3.84 -14.78
N ARG A 505 -12.53 3.01 -15.81
CA ARG A 505 -13.32 1.78 -16.06
C ARG A 505 -12.59 0.52 -15.63
N SER A 506 -11.35 0.65 -15.14
CA SER A 506 -10.55 -0.49 -14.71
C SER A 506 -11.11 -1.15 -13.44
N THR A 507 -10.88 -2.45 -13.30
CA THR A 507 -11.24 -3.21 -12.08
C THR A 507 -10.58 -2.64 -10.83
N LEU A 508 -9.32 -2.19 -10.92
CA LEU A 508 -8.61 -1.55 -9.82
C LEU A 508 -9.22 -0.22 -9.39
N PHE A 509 -9.63 0.63 -10.33
CA PHE A 509 -10.29 1.89 -9.98
C PHE A 509 -11.61 1.64 -9.23
N ASN A 510 -12.44 0.73 -9.74
CA ASN A 510 -13.71 0.38 -9.09
C ASN A 510 -13.48 -0.25 -7.69
N ALA A 511 -12.45 -1.08 -7.54
CA ALA A 511 -12.06 -1.62 -6.23
C ALA A 511 -11.60 -0.53 -5.26
N CYS A 512 -10.87 0.49 -5.72
CA CYS A 512 -10.48 1.64 -4.90
C CYS A 512 -11.68 2.54 -4.55
N VAL A 513 -12.65 2.73 -5.45
CA VAL A 513 -13.88 3.47 -5.17
C VAL A 513 -14.65 2.78 -4.04
N ILE A 514 -14.89 1.48 -4.15
CA ILE A 514 -15.60 0.71 -3.12
C ILE A 514 -14.83 0.64 -1.83
N GLY A 515 -13.50 0.46 -1.90
CA GLY A 515 -12.63 0.57 -0.73
C GLY A 515 -12.77 1.93 -0.05
N GLY A 516 -12.76 3.03 -0.82
CA GLY A 516 -12.94 4.38 -0.31
C GLY A 516 -14.30 4.61 0.34
N VAL A 517 -15.41 4.16 -0.28
CA VAL A 517 -16.74 4.23 0.34
C VAL A 517 -16.79 3.33 1.59
N GLY A 518 -16.19 2.14 1.53
CA GLY A 518 -16.03 1.21 2.65
C GLY A 518 -15.23 1.79 3.82
N PHE A 519 -14.22 2.60 3.55
CA PHE A 519 -13.47 3.34 4.56
C PHE A 519 -14.33 4.44 5.20
N LEU A 520 -14.98 5.27 4.37
CA LEU A 520 -15.74 6.43 4.82
C LEU A 520 -17.04 6.07 5.55
N ALA A 521 -17.74 5.01 5.15
CA ALA A 521 -19.01 4.60 5.74
C ALA A 521 -18.82 3.52 6.82
N PRO A 522 -18.77 2.20 6.50
CA PRO A 522 -18.67 1.16 7.52
C PRO A 522 -17.34 1.19 8.29
N GLY A 523 -16.24 1.65 7.69
CA GLY A 523 -14.95 1.80 8.36
C GLY A 523 -15.00 2.80 9.51
N LEU A 524 -15.57 4.00 9.27
CA LEU A 524 -15.79 4.99 10.32
C LEU A 524 -16.87 4.55 11.33
N TRP A 525 -17.87 3.79 10.90
CA TRP A 525 -18.85 3.19 11.82
C TRP A 525 -18.20 2.19 12.79
N ASN A 526 -17.32 1.33 12.29
CA ASN A 526 -16.54 0.39 13.11
C ASN A 526 -15.57 1.14 14.04
N ALA A 527 -14.97 2.24 13.58
CA ALA A 527 -14.14 3.12 14.40
C ALA A 527 -14.93 3.71 15.58
N MET A 528 -16.17 4.15 15.35
CA MET A 528 -17.03 4.66 16.41
C MET A 528 -17.41 3.59 17.44
N ASN A 529 -17.72 2.37 16.98
CA ASN A 529 -18.03 1.26 17.88
C ASN A 529 -16.82 0.82 18.71
N SER A 530 -15.62 0.93 18.14
CA SER A 530 -14.35 0.64 18.85
C SER A 530 -14.04 1.62 19.98
N LEU A 531 -14.71 2.77 20.05
CA LEU A 531 -14.59 3.72 21.19
C LEU A 531 -15.25 3.19 22.48
N GLY A 532 -15.96 2.05 22.42
CA GLY A 532 -16.73 1.49 23.54
C GLY A 532 -18.10 2.16 23.65
N ALA A 533 -19.18 1.38 23.46
CA ALA A 533 -20.56 1.88 23.47
C ALA A 533 -20.74 3.14 22.60
N GLY A 534 -20.15 3.18 21.40
CA GLY A 534 -20.26 4.32 20.51
C GLY A 534 -19.79 5.66 21.11
N GLY A 535 -19.01 5.64 22.19
CA GLY A 535 -18.56 6.81 22.97
C GLY A 535 -19.56 7.38 23.99
N ALA A 536 -20.66 6.66 24.27
CA ALA A 536 -21.70 7.04 25.23
C ALA A 536 -21.52 6.38 26.63
N GLU A 537 -22.18 6.95 27.64
CA GLU A 537 -22.08 6.51 29.04
C GLU A 537 -22.85 5.20 29.34
N SER A 538 -23.87 4.86 28.53
CA SER A 538 -24.70 3.65 28.65
C SER A 538 -24.43 2.64 27.53
N PRO A 539 -23.81 1.49 27.82
CA PRO A 539 -23.62 0.40 26.85
C PRO A 539 -24.91 -0.21 26.32
N TYR A 540 -26.00 -0.12 27.08
CA TYR A 540 -27.27 -0.77 26.76
C TYR A 540 -28.00 -0.11 25.60
N LEU A 541 -28.06 1.23 25.57
CA LEU A 541 -28.69 1.99 24.50
C LEU A 541 -28.04 1.68 23.13
N ILE A 542 -26.71 1.58 23.13
CA ILE A 542 -25.92 1.38 21.91
C ILE A 542 -25.94 -0.08 21.47
N ASN A 543 -25.89 -1.04 22.40
CA ASN A 543 -26.07 -2.45 22.06
C ASN A 543 -27.48 -2.73 21.52
N GLY A 544 -28.52 -2.08 22.09
CA GLY A 544 -29.88 -2.11 21.55
C GLY A 544 -29.97 -1.52 20.14
N GLY A 545 -29.35 -0.35 19.93
CA GLY A 545 -29.24 0.26 18.60
C GLY A 545 -28.50 -0.63 17.59
N ASN A 546 -27.37 -1.23 17.98
CA ASN A 546 -26.61 -2.13 17.11
C ASN A 546 -27.40 -3.39 16.77
N SER A 547 -28.11 -3.99 17.73
CA SER A 547 -29.01 -5.12 17.47
C SER A 547 -30.06 -4.76 16.42
N LEU A 548 -30.61 -3.54 16.47
CA LEU A 548 -31.58 -3.04 15.50
C LEU A 548 -30.94 -2.82 14.12
N VAL A 549 -29.74 -2.23 14.06
CA VAL A 549 -28.95 -2.07 12.82
C VAL A 549 -28.76 -3.44 12.15
N PHE A 550 -28.24 -4.43 12.87
CA PHE A 550 -27.93 -5.74 12.32
C PHE A 550 -29.17 -6.56 11.95
N GLY A 551 -30.27 -6.44 12.71
CA GLY A 551 -31.53 -7.09 12.38
C GLY A 551 -32.13 -6.57 11.07
N LEU A 552 -32.17 -5.24 10.90
CA LEU A 552 -32.64 -4.61 9.66
C LEU A 552 -31.67 -4.82 8.51
N MET A 553 -30.36 -4.76 8.76
CA MET A 553 -29.33 -5.07 7.77
C MET A 553 -29.47 -6.50 7.26
N GLY A 554 -29.77 -7.47 8.14
CA GLY A 554 -30.02 -8.85 7.75
C GLY A 554 -31.18 -8.99 6.78
N PHE A 555 -32.29 -8.32 7.08
CA PHE A 555 -33.49 -8.30 6.25
C PHE A 555 -33.23 -7.64 4.89
N PHE A 556 -32.66 -6.43 4.86
CA PHE A 556 -32.43 -5.69 3.62
C PHE A 556 -31.26 -6.24 2.78
N CYS A 557 -30.27 -6.92 3.38
CA CYS A 557 -29.25 -7.65 2.61
C CYS A 557 -29.87 -8.76 1.76
N LEU A 558 -30.86 -9.49 2.30
CA LEU A 558 -31.52 -10.59 1.59
C LEU A 558 -32.20 -10.09 0.31
N PHE A 559 -32.85 -8.93 0.38
CA PHE A 559 -33.51 -8.28 -0.77
C PHE A 559 -32.58 -7.36 -1.59
N GLY A 560 -31.35 -7.15 -1.10
CA GLY A 560 -30.38 -6.28 -1.74
C GLY A 560 -29.98 -6.77 -3.14
N GLY A 561 -30.00 -8.08 -3.39
CA GLY A 561 -29.78 -8.67 -4.72
C GLY A 561 -30.80 -8.19 -5.76
N PRO A 562 -32.11 -8.50 -5.58
CA PRO A 562 -33.17 -8.00 -6.46
C PRO A 562 -33.17 -6.48 -6.63
N ILE A 563 -32.94 -5.73 -5.55
CA ILE A 563 -32.89 -4.25 -5.61
C ILE A 563 -31.69 -3.80 -6.45
N ALA A 564 -30.50 -4.35 -6.23
CA ALA A 564 -29.30 -3.99 -6.97
C ALA A 564 -29.36 -4.35 -8.46
N ASN A 565 -29.98 -5.48 -8.81
CA ASN A 565 -30.16 -5.89 -10.19
C ASN A 565 -31.15 -5.00 -10.95
N THR A 566 -31.99 -4.24 -10.25
CA THR A 566 -33.06 -3.42 -10.87
C THR A 566 -32.69 -1.94 -10.94
N ILE A 567 -32.16 -1.36 -9.87
CA ILE A 567 -31.74 0.06 -9.84
C ILE A 567 -30.28 0.26 -10.27
N GLY A 568 -29.49 -0.82 -10.33
CA GLY A 568 -28.07 -0.81 -10.63
C GLY A 568 -27.18 -0.69 -9.39
N LEU A 569 -26.05 -1.41 -9.41
CA LEU A 569 -25.12 -1.55 -8.29
C LEU A 569 -24.58 -0.20 -7.75
N SER A 570 -24.38 0.81 -8.63
CA SER A 570 -23.92 2.14 -8.22
C SER A 570 -24.94 2.90 -7.38
N TYR A 571 -26.22 2.85 -7.77
CA TYR A 571 -27.30 3.52 -7.05
C TYR A 571 -27.64 2.79 -5.75
N THR A 572 -27.53 1.46 -5.73
CA THR A 572 -27.66 0.69 -4.48
C THR A 572 -26.55 1.02 -3.49
N LEU A 573 -25.30 1.16 -3.97
CA LEU A 573 -24.18 1.57 -3.13
C LEU A 573 -24.36 3.01 -2.59
N LEU A 574 -24.91 3.92 -3.40
CA LEU A 574 -25.26 5.28 -2.98
C LEU A 574 -26.31 5.28 -1.87
N LEU A 575 -27.45 4.59 -2.08
CA LEU A 575 -28.49 4.44 -1.06
C LEU A 575 -27.95 3.77 0.21
N GLY A 576 -26.94 2.90 0.05
CA GLY A 576 -26.26 2.25 1.14
C GLY A 576 -25.26 3.11 1.91
N ALA A 577 -24.80 4.23 1.35
CA ALA A 577 -23.88 5.14 2.04
C ALA A 577 -24.62 6.21 2.88
N ILE A 578 -25.84 6.57 2.50
CA ILE A 578 -26.57 7.73 3.07
C ILE A 578 -27.01 7.51 4.54
N GLY A 579 -27.25 6.28 4.97
CA GLY A 579 -27.73 6.01 6.34
C GLY A 579 -26.66 6.13 7.43
N TYR A 580 -25.38 6.03 7.07
CA TYR A 580 -24.26 6.11 8.04
C TYR A 580 -24.11 7.51 8.68
N PRO A 581 -24.13 8.63 7.92
CA PRO A 581 -24.16 9.97 8.49
C PRO A 581 -25.29 10.20 9.51
N LEU A 582 -26.49 9.65 9.25
CA LEU A 582 -27.64 9.82 10.14
C LEU A 582 -27.41 9.16 11.50
N TYR A 583 -26.81 7.98 11.53
CA TYR A 583 -26.44 7.31 12.78
C TYR A 583 -25.37 8.09 13.55
N SER A 584 -24.34 8.61 12.87
CA SER A 584 -23.32 9.44 13.52
C SER A 584 -23.89 10.76 14.06
N ALA A 585 -24.84 11.38 13.34
CA ALA A 585 -25.58 12.54 13.82
C ALA A 585 -26.41 12.21 15.06
N ALA A 586 -27.01 11.02 15.10
CA ALA A 586 -27.73 10.55 16.27
C ALA A 586 -26.83 10.39 17.49
N LEU A 587 -25.65 9.78 17.33
CA LEU A 587 -24.67 9.68 18.41
C LEU A 587 -24.16 11.05 18.85
N TYR A 588 -23.96 11.99 17.92
CA TYR A 588 -23.60 13.37 18.24
C TYR A 588 -24.64 14.07 19.11
N THR A 589 -25.93 14.02 18.72
CA THR A 589 -26.99 14.68 19.48
C THR A 589 -27.25 14.01 20.82
N ASN A 590 -27.13 12.68 20.91
CA ASN A 590 -27.15 11.97 22.18
C ASN A 590 -25.99 12.41 23.07
N ASN A 591 -24.79 12.58 22.49
CA ASN A 591 -23.64 13.02 23.23
C ASN A 591 -23.79 14.46 23.76
N ARG A 592 -24.29 15.37 22.93
CA ARG A 592 -24.38 16.81 23.24
C ARG A 592 -25.61 17.20 24.05
N PHE A 593 -26.76 16.58 23.76
CA PHE A 593 -28.09 16.96 24.26
C PHE A 593 -28.81 15.83 25.01
N GLY A 594 -28.29 14.60 25.02
CA GLY A 594 -28.93 13.48 25.71
C GLY A 594 -30.11 12.83 24.97
N ASN A 595 -30.31 13.12 23.67
CA ASN A 595 -31.42 12.58 22.89
C ASN A 595 -31.26 11.08 22.61
N GLU A 596 -32.06 10.23 23.25
CA GLU A 596 -31.98 8.76 23.08
C GLU A 596 -32.79 8.23 21.89
N TRP A 597 -33.99 8.78 21.64
CA TRP A 597 -34.88 8.30 20.56
C TRP A 597 -34.23 8.39 19.17
N PHE A 598 -33.43 9.43 18.92
CA PHE A 598 -32.80 9.64 17.63
C PHE A 598 -31.70 8.61 17.37
N VAL A 599 -31.11 8.00 18.41
CA VAL A 599 -30.16 6.87 18.28
C VAL A 599 -30.85 5.66 17.64
N PHE A 600 -32.08 5.36 18.04
CA PHE A 600 -32.86 4.27 17.43
C PHE A 600 -33.27 4.61 15.99
N VAL A 601 -33.72 5.83 15.73
CA VAL A 601 -34.06 6.26 14.36
C VAL A 601 -32.84 6.22 13.44
N GLY A 602 -31.69 6.71 13.91
CA GLY A 602 -30.41 6.61 13.21
C GLY A 602 -29.98 5.16 13.00
N ALA A 603 -30.22 4.28 13.97
CA ALA A 603 -29.94 2.84 13.85
C ALA A 603 -30.84 2.17 12.79
N VAL A 604 -32.12 2.53 12.70
CA VAL A 604 -33.03 2.05 11.65
C VAL A 604 -32.54 2.50 10.26
N ALA A 605 -32.28 3.81 10.10
CA ALA A 605 -31.80 4.36 8.84
C ALA A 605 -30.48 3.72 8.40
N CYS A 606 -29.55 3.52 9.34
CA CYS A 606 -28.28 2.85 9.08
C CYS A 606 -28.46 1.36 8.77
N GLY A 607 -29.38 0.64 9.43
CA GLY A 607 -29.65 -0.77 9.16
C GLY A 607 -30.18 -1.01 7.75
N ILE A 608 -31.17 -0.22 7.32
CA ILE A 608 -31.73 -0.28 5.96
C ILE A 608 -30.64 0.02 4.92
N SER A 609 -29.91 1.11 5.12
CA SER A 609 -28.85 1.56 4.23
C SER A 609 -27.70 0.55 4.17
N ALA A 610 -27.23 0.05 5.31
CA ALA A 610 -26.18 -0.96 5.37
C ALA A 610 -26.60 -2.26 4.64
N GLY A 611 -27.86 -2.66 4.71
CA GLY A 611 -28.37 -3.83 3.97
C GLY A 611 -28.11 -3.74 2.46
N LEU A 612 -28.41 -2.58 1.88
CA LEU A 612 -28.16 -2.29 0.46
C LEU A 612 -26.66 -2.13 0.16
N PHE A 613 -25.93 -1.49 1.08
CA PHE A 613 -24.49 -1.29 0.97
C PHE A 613 -23.75 -2.63 0.81
N TRP A 614 -23.95 -3.56 1.75
CA TRP A 614 -23.21 -4.81 1.79
C TRP A 614 -23.60 -5.79 0.68
N ALA A 615 -24.86 -5.77 0.24
CA ALA A 615 -25.30 -6.58 -0.89
C ALA A 615 -24.63 -6.13 -2.20
N SER A 616 -24.62 -4.82 -2.48
CA SER A 616 -23.98 -4.25 -3.67
C SER A 616 -22.45 -4.34 -3.60
N GLU A 617 -21.86 -4.01 -2.46
CA GLU A 617 -20.41 -4.09 -2.22
C GLU A 617 -19.87 -5.50 -2.48
N GLY A 618 -20.46 -6.52 -1.85
CA GLY A 618 -20.00 -7.90 -2.00
C GLY A 618 -20.07 -8.39 -3.45
N ALA A 619 -21.11 -8.00 -4.19
CA ALA A 619 -21.24 -8.35 -5.60
C ALA A 619 -20.13 -7.72 -6.46
N ILE A 620 -19.77 -6.47 -6.18
CA ILE A 620 -18.76 -5.78 -6.96
C ILE A 620 -17.35 -6.26 -6.60
N ALA A 621 -17.06 -6.42 -5.31
CA ALA A 621 -15.76 -6.88 -4.81
C ALA A 621 -15.40 -8.27 -5.34
N LEU A 622 -16.40 -9.14 -5.54
CA LEU A 622 -16.20 -10.50 -6.03
C LEU A 622 -16.41 -10.64 -7.56
N GLY A 623 -17.32 -9.85 -8.15
CA GLY A 623 -17.76 -10.02 -9.54
C GLY A 623 -17.00 -9.21 -10.60
N TYR A 624 -16.44 -8.05 -10.23
CA TYR A 624 -15.69 -7.21 -11.18
C TYR A 624 -14.29 -7.77 -11.48
N PRO A 625 -13.52 -8.25 -10.48
CA PRO A 625 -12.21 -8.84 -10.71
C PRO A 625 -12.23 -10.08 -11.61
N GLU A 626 -11.10 -10.35 -12.25
CA GLU A 626 -10.89 -11.61 -12.98
C GLU A 626 -10.86 -12.80 -12.00
N PRO A 627 -11.34 -14.00 -12.39
CA PRO A 627 -11.36 -15.19 -11.51
C PRO A 627 -10.00 -15.50 -10.85
N THR A 628 -8.90 -15.28 -11.57
CA THR A 628 -7.53 -15.53 -11.11
C THR A 628 -7.01 -14.53 -10.07
N LYS A 629 -7.69 -13.38 -9.89
CA LYS A 629 -7.26 -12.29 -8.99
C LYS A 629 -8.29 -11.95 -7.92
N ARG A 630 -9.39 -12.72 -7.82
CA ARG A 630 -10.51 -12.46 -6.90
C ARG A 630 -10.03 -12.27 -5.45
N ALA A 631 -9.11 -13.09 -4.94
CA ALA A 631 -8.70 -13.00 -3.54
C ALA A 631 -7.85 -11.76 -3.25
N ARG A 632 -7.01 -11.31 -4.20
CA ARG A 632 -6.23 -10.08 -4.10
C ARG A 632 -7.10 -8.83 -4.08
N TYR A 633 -8.12 -8.76 -4.94
CA TYR A 633 -9.03 -7.61 -4.96
C TYR A 633 -9.93 -7.58 -3.71
N LEU A 634 -10.40 -8.74 -3.26
CA LEU A 634 -11.06 -8.86 -1.95
C LEU A 634 -10.15 -8.35 -0.81
N ASN A 635 -8.87 -8.69 -0.83
CA ASN A 635 -7.92 -8.21 0.18
C ASN A 635 -7.72 -6.68 0.10
N ILE A 636 -7.57 -6.08 -1.09
CA ILE A 636 -7.50 -4.62 -1.23
C ILE A 636 -8.68 -3.97 -0.51
N TRP A 637 -9.88 -4.49 -0.71
CA TRP A 637 -11.06 -4.01 -0.02
C TRP A 637 -10.98 -4.16 1.51
N VAL A 638 -10.57 -5.32 2.04
CA VAL A 638 -10.39 -5.53 3.50
C VAL A 638 -9.45 -4.48 4.08
N TRP A 639 -8.37 -4.16 3.37
CA TRP A 639 -7.40 -3.14 3.77
C TRP A 639 -8.03 -1.76 3.91
N PHE A 640 -8.78 -1.30 2.91
CA PHE A 640 -9.47 -0.01 2.98
C PHE A 640 -10.51 0.03 4.10
N ARG A 641 -11.33 -1.02 4.24
CA ARG A 641 -12.35 -1.12 5.30
C ARG A 641 -11.74 -1.05 6.70
N THR A 642 -10.65 -1.78 6.93
CA THR A 642 -10.00 -1.94 8.23
C THR A 642 -9.14 -0.73 8.61
N LEU A 643 -8.78 0.11 7.63
CA LEU A 643 -8.08 1.37 7.89
C LEU A 643 -8.91 2.32 8.76
N GLY A 644 -10.24 2.33 8.60
CA GLY A 644 -11.14 3.16 9.42
C GLY A 644 -11.02 2.85 10.91
N PRO A 645 -11.22 1.59 11.34
CA PRO A 645 -11.00 1.14 12.71
C PRO A 645 -9.58 1.35 13.23
N ILE A 646 -8.54 1.24 12.39
CA ILE A 646 -7.16 1.52 12.79
C ILE A 646 -6.99 3.00 13.17
N VAL A 647 -7.51 3.90 12.34
CA VAL A 647 -7.50 5.35 12.61
C VAL A 647 -8.32 5.64 13.87
N GLY A 648 -9.51 5.06 13.99
CA GLY A 648 -10.35 5.15 15.18
C GLY A 648 -9.62 4.71 16.45
N GLY A 649 -9.08 3.48 16.44
CA GLY A 649 -8.31 2.88 17.52
C GLY A 649 -7.11 3.73 17.94
N ALA A 650 -6.38 4.30 16.98
CA ALA A 650 -5.26 5.20 17.25
C ALA A 650 -5.71 6.50 17.95
N ILE A 651 -6.85 7.07 17.53
CA ILE A 651 -7.45 8.24 18.18
C ILE A 651 -7.89 7.89 19.61
N VAL A 652 -8.61 6.76 19.80
CA VAL A 652 -9.07 6.30 21.12
C VAL A 652 -7.89 6.13 22.06
N LEU A 653 -6.84 5.45 21.60
CA LEU A 653 -5.63 5.22 22.36
C LEU A 653 -4.98 6.55 22.72
N GLY A 654 -4.78 7.44 21.74
CA GLY A 654 -4.16 8.76 21.96
C GLY A 654 -4.92 9.66 22.95
N LEU A 655 -6.25 9.57 23.00
CA LEU A 655 -7.10 10.32 23.93
C LEU A 655 -7.09 9.71 25.35
N ASN A 656 -7.01 8.39 25.48
CA ASN A 656 -7.15 7.68 26.76
C ASN A 656 -5.84 7.25 27.43
N VAL A 657 -4.67 7.54 26.83
CA VAL A 657 -3.35 7.19 27.39
C VAL A 657 -3.11 7.76 28.80
N LYS A 658 -3.76 8.87 29.17
CA LYS A 658 -3.52 9.63 30.41
C LYS A 658 -4.68 9.66 31.41
N THR A 659 -5.82 9.05 31.11
CA THR A 659 -7.04 9.16 31.92
C THR A 659 -7.42 7.78 32.45
N SER A 660 -7.47 7.63 33.77
CA SER A 660 -7.77 6.36 34.47
C SER A 660 -9.25 6.23 34.91
N HIS A 661 -10.12 7.19 34.56
CA HIS A 661 -11.55 7.18 34.90
C HIS A 661 -12.45 6.99 33.67
N LYS A 662 -13.67 6.45 33.89
CA LYS A 662 -14.75 6.37 32.88
C LYS A 662 -15.00 7.76 32.28
N GLY A 663 -14.82 7.93 30.98
CA GLY A 663 -15.03 9.21 30.30
C GLY A 663 -15.67 9.04 28.93
N LYS A 664 -16.56 9.98 28.59
CA LYS A 664 -17.28 10.08 27.31
C LYS A 664 -16.36 10.64 26.22
N VAL A 665 -16.53 10.20 24.98
CA VAL A 665 -15.79 10.79 23.84
C VAL A 665 -16.32 12.20 23.58
N GLY A 666 -15.45 13.16 23.32
CA GLY A 666 -15.84 14.54 23.02
C GLY A 666 -16.68 14.64 21.74
N TYR A 667 -17.76 15.42 21.78
CA TYR A 667 -18.76 15.54 20.70
C TYR A 667 -18.17 16.00 19.34
N VAL A 668 -17.04 16.73 19.36
CA VAL A 668 -16.32 17.21 18.16
C VAL A 668 -15.87 16.04 17.26
N THR A 669 -15.58 14.87 17.84
CA THR A 669 -15.18 13.67 17.11
C THR A 669 -16.28 13.19 16.17
N TYR A 670 -17.55 13.25 16.59
CA TYR A 670 -18.68 12.83 15.76
C TYR A 670 -18.91 13.80 14.60
N ILE A 671 -18.68 15.11 14.78
CA ILE A 671 -18.80 16.09 13.70
C ILE A 671 -17.82 15.74 12.57
N VAL A 672 -16.59 15.38 12.90
CA VAL A 672 -15.59 14.95 11.91
C VAL A 672 -16.05 13.68 11.19
N PHE A 673 -16.58 12.69 11.91
CA PHE A 673 -17.09 11.46 11.29
C PHE A 673 -18.29 11.71 10.37
N ILE A 674 -19.21 12.59 10.75
CA ILE A 674 -20.37 12.97 9.92
C ILE A 674 -19.88 13.61 8.61
N VAL A 675 -18.96 14.59 8.68
CA VAL A 675 -18.44 15.26 7.49
C VAL A 675 -17.77 14.27 6.54
N LEU A 676 -16.95 13.36 7.07
CA LEU A 676 -16.28 12.34 6.26
C LEU A 676 -17.26 11.33 5.68
N GLN A 677 -18.27 10.90 6.43
CA GLN A 677 -19.31 9.99 5.94
C GLN A 677 -20.17 10.62 4.84
N CYS A 678 -20.45 11.92 4.91
CA CYS A 678 -21.16 12.63 3.84
C CYS A 678 -20.42 12.61 2.49
N LEU A 679 -19.07 12.45 2.51
CA LEU A 679 -18.27 12.29 1.29
C LEU A 679 -18.38 10.87 0.67
N ALA A 680 -18.94 9.89 1.40
CA ALA A 680 -19.10 8.53 0.90
C ALA A 680 -20.12 8.44 -0.25
N ALA A 681 -21.23 9.19 -0.16
CA ALA A 681 -22.29 9.23 -1.17
C ALA A 681 -21.81 9.73 -2.55
N PRO A 682 -21.15 10.90 -2.68
CA PRO A 682 -20.63 11.35 -3.98
C PRO A 682 -19.52 10.43 -4.51
N LEU A 683 -18.75 9.78 -3.64
CA LEU A 683 -17.74 8.81 -4.07
C LEU A 683 -18.38 7.54 -4.65
N ALA A 684 -19.51 7.08 -4.11
CA ALA A 684 -20.24 5.91 -4.64
C ALA A 684 -20.72 6.13 -6.08
N LEU A 685 -21.06 7.38 -6.46
CA LEU A 685 -21.45 7.74 -7.83
C LEU A 685 -20.30 7.64 -8.85
N ALA A 686 -19.05 7.62 -8.40
CA ALA A 686 -17.89 7.44 -9.29
C ALA A 686 -17.73 5.98 -9.77
N LEU A 687 -18.54 5.04 -9.25
CA LEU A 687 -18.50 3.64 -9.63
C LEU A 687 -18.97 3.44 -11.07
N SER A 688 -18.20 2.68 -11.86
CA SER A 688 -18.61 2.30 -13.22
C SER A 688 -19.68 1.21 -13.18
N PRO A 689 -20.74 1.31 -14.01
CA PRO A 689 -21.69 0.22 -14.20
C PRO A 689 -21.00 -1.06 -14.69
N PRO A 690 -21.47 -2.27 -14.29
CA PRO A 690 -20.83 -3.55 -14.60
C PRO A 690 -20.52 -3.75 -16.09
N GLU A 691 -21.41 -3.32 -16.98
CA GLU A 691 -21.31 -3.50 -18.43
C GLU A 691 -20.18 -2.67 -19.05
N LYS A 692 -19.77 -1.60 -18.35
CA LYS A 692 -18.72 -0.67 -18.79
C LYS A 692 -17.36 -1.00 -18.16
N VAL A 693 -17.30 -1.95 -17.24
CA VAL A 693 -16.05 -2.35 -16.57
C VAL A 693 -15.14 -3.07 -17.56
N GLN A 694 -13.88 -2.67 -17.58
CA GLN A 694 -12.84 -3.24 -18.44
C GLN A 694 -11.86 -4.03 -17.57
N ARG A 695 -11.85 -5.36 -17.71
CA ARG A 695 -10.89 -6.24 -17.05
C ARG A 695 -9.54 -6.20 -17.76
N SER A 696 -8.49 -6.56 -17.03
CA SER A 696 -7.10 -6.53 -17.52
C SER A 696 -6.76 -7.66 -18.50
N ASP A 697 -7.56 -8.73 -18.52
CA ASP A 697 -7.49 -9.84 -19.47
C ASP A 697 -8.32 -9.61 -20.74
N GLY A 698 -9.05 -8.49 -20.84
CA GLY A 698 -9.97 -8.19 -21.94
C GLY A 698 -11.33 -8.87 -21.82
N SER A 699 -11.56 -9.72 -20.81
CA SER A 699 -12.87 -10.33 -20.57
C SER A 699 -13.90 -9.30 -20.11
N ARG A 700 -15.17 -9.54 -20.43
CA ARG A 700 -16.28 -8.70 -19.97
C ARG A 700 -16.93 -9.29 -18.73
N VAL A 701 -17.49 -8.41 -17.90
CA VAL A 701 -18.29 -8.82 -16.75
C VAL A 701 -19.61 -9.40 -17.26
N ILE A 702 -19.91 -10.65 -16.90
CA ILE A 702 -21.14 -11.34 -17.32
C ILE A 702 -22.28 -10.85 -16.43
N VAL A 703 -23.28 -10.23 -17.05
CA VAL A 703 -24.50 -9.75 -16.39
C VAL A 703 -25.68 -10.42 -17.06
N MET A 704 -26.23 -11.46 -16.44
CA MET A 704 -27.46 -12.11 -16.87
C MET A 704 -28.50 -11.93 -15.76
N GLY A 705 -29.23 -10.82 -15.82
CA GLY A 705 -30.32 -10.49 -14.90
C GLY A 705 -31.67 -10.99 -15.38
N GLU A 706 -32.61 -11.18 -14.47
CA GLU A 706 -33.99 -11.52 -14.81
C GLU A 706 -34.74 -10.28 -15.33
N LYS A 707 -35.71 -10.47 -16.24
CA LYS A 707 -36.41 -9.36 -16.90
C LYS A 707 -37.42 -8.61 -15.99
N SER A 708 -37.75 -9.16 -14.82
CA SER A 708 -38.77 -8.60 -13.91
C SER A 708 -38.34 -8.71 -12.45
N ILE A 709 -38.74 -7.73 -11.63
CA ILE A 709 -38.54 -7.75 -10.17
C ILE A 709 -39.11 -9.04 -9.56
N ILE A 710 -40.32 -9.45 -9.98
CA ILE A 710 -40.95 -10.67 -9.46
C ILE A 710 -40.12 -11.91 -9.82
N ALA A 711 -39.54 -11.94 -11.03
CA ALA A 711 -38.65 -13.01 -11.45
C ALA A 711 -37.34 -13.01 -10.65
N GLU A 712 -36.76 -11.84 -10.35
CA GLU A 712 -35.60 -11.71 -9.45
C GLU A 712 -35.89 -12.23 -8.03
N PHE A 713 -37.07 -11.91 -7.47
CA PHE A 713 -37.48 -12.43 -6.16
C PHE A 713 -37.69 -13.96 -6.20
N LYS A 714 -38.25 -14.50 -7.28
CA LYS A 714 -38.38 -15.95 -7.48
C LYS A 714 -37.01 -16.62 -7.63
N ALA A 715 -36.07 -15.99 -8.34
CA ALA A 715 -34.70 -16.46 -8.49
C ALA A 715 -33.94 -16.43 -7.15
N LEU A 716 -34.13 -15.39 -6.33
CA LEU A 716 -33.61 -15.32 -4.96
C LEU A 716 -34.16 -16.47 -4.08
N TYR A 717 -35.47 -16.74 -4.17
CA TYR A 717 -36.10 -17.85 -3.44
C TYR A 717 -35.53 -19.21 -3.86
N ASN A 718 -35.36 -19.44 -5.16
CA ASN A 718 -34.77 -20.67 -5.69
C ASN A 718 -33.29 -20.80 -5.27
N THR A 719 -32.53 -19.70 -5.29
CA THR A 719 -31.13 -19.66 -4.87
C THR A 719 -31.00 -20.00 -3.38
N SER A 720 -31.89 -19.48 -2.55
CA SER A 720 -31.93 -19.75 -1.10
C SER A 720 -32.23 -21.22 -0.77
N LYS A 721 -32.94 -21.93 -1.66
CA LYS A 721 -33.23 -23.37 -1.54
C LYS A 721 -32.12 -24.28 -2.05
N LYS A 722 -31.10 -23.76 -2.75
CA LYS A 722 -30.01 -24.58 -3.24
C LYS A 722 -29.33 -25.30 -2.08
N ARG A 723 -29.12 -26.61 -2.22
CA ARG A 723 -28.48 -27.47 -1.20
C ARG A 723 -27.17 -26.89 -0.70
N ASN A 724 -26.34 -26.34 -1.59
CA ASN A 724 -25.05 -25.75 -1.25
C ASN A 724 -25.18 -24.53 -0.34
N VAL A 725 -26.19 -23.68 -0.56
CA VAL A 725 -26.44 -22.49 0.26
C VAL A 725 -26.96 -22.88 1.64
N LEU A 726 -27.89 -23.83 1.71
CA LEU A 726 -28.45 -24.34 2.97
C LEU A 726 -27.39 -24.98 3.87
N LEU A 727 -26.48 -25.77 3.28
CA LEU A 727 -25.38 -26.40 4.01
C LEU A 727 -24.31 -25.42 4.50
N LEU A 728 -24.23 -24.21 3.91
CA LEU A 728 -23.33 -23.14 4.39
C LEU A 728 -23.96 -22.24 5.47
N LEU A 729 -25.27 -22.34 5.73
CA LEU A 729 -25.92 -21.55 6.78
C LEU A 729 -25.24 -21.68 8.16
N PRO A 730 -24.88 -22.89 8.65
CA PRO A 730 -24.24 -23.01 9.95
C PRO A 730 -22.91 -22.25 10.07
N ILE A 731 -22.08 -22.24 9.02
CA ILE A 731 -20.80 -21.51 9.04
C ILE A 731 -20.99 -20.00 8.96
N PHE A 732 -22.01 -19.51 8.22
CA PHE A 732 -22.37 -18.08 8.22
C PHE A 732 -22.72 -17.59 9.63
N TRP A 733 -23.43 -18.42 10.40
CA TRP A 733 -23.77 -18.10 11.78
C TRP A 733 -22.56 -18.20 12.71
N ALA A 734 -21.80 -19.29 12.62
CA ALA A 734 -20.65 -19.54 13.50
C ALA A 734 -19.50 -18.51 13.33
N ALA A 735 -19.27 -18.01 12.12
CA ALA A 735 -18.22 -17.01 11.87
C ALA A 735 -18.54 -15.62 12.48
N TYR A 736 -19.82 -15.32 12.72
CA TYR A 736 -20.27 -13.98 13.10
C TYR A 736 -21.03 -13.90 14.43
N PHE A 737 -21.21 -15.02 15.12
CA PHE A 737 -21.73 -15.09 16.48
C PHE A 737 -20.63 -14.80 17.53
N ASN A 738 -19.79 -13.78 17.30
CA ASN A 738 -18.55 -13.55 18.07
C ASN A 738 -18.54 -12.26 18.91
N GLN A 739 -19.69 -11.76 19.36
CA GLN A 739 -19.73 -10.56 20.23
C GLN A 739 -19.22 -10.81 21.67
N TYR A 740 -18.90 -12.06 22.01
CA TYR A 740 -18.21 -12.39 23.25
C TYR A 740 -16.89 -11.61 23.42
N SER A 741 -16.18 -11.33 22.32
CA SER A 741 -14.92 -10.58 22.31
C SER A 741 -15.02 -9.22 23.02
N GLY A 742 -16.12 -8.49 22.81
CA GLY A 742 -16.36 -7.19 23.44
C GLY A 742 -16.65 -7.30 24.93
N ASN A 743 -17.36 -8.35 25.34
CA ASN A 743 -17.66 -8.63 26.75
C ASN A 743 -16.42 -9.13 27.49
N PHE A 744 -15.62 -10.01 26.89
CA PHE A 744 -14.33 -10.45 27.43
C PHE A 744 -13.39 -9.26 27.68
N GLN A 745 -13.35 -8.31 26.73
CA GLN A 745 -12.67 -7.04 26.92
C GLN A 745 -13.23 -6.24 28.11
N ALA A 746 -14.55 -6.10 28.19
CA ALA A 746 -15.21 -5.34 29.24
C ALA A 746 -15.05 -5.97 30.64
N TYR A 747 -15.04 -7.29 30.75
CA TYR A 747 -14.94 -8.02 32.02
C TYR A 747 -13.53 -8.00 32.62
N TYR A 748 -12.49 -8.15 31.79
CA TYR A 748 -11.13 -8.42 32.27
C TYR A 748 -10.13 -7.29 32.01
N PHE A 749 -10.43 -6.31 31.15
CA PHE A 749 -9.45 -5.30 30.74
C PHE A 749 -9.81 -3.87 31.13
N SER A 750 -8.77 -3.11 31.51
CA SER A 750 -8.86 -1.66 31.71
C SER A 750 -9.27 -0.94 30.42
N LEU A 751 -9.79 0.29 30.49
CA LEU A 751 -10.08 1.12 29.31
C LEU A 751 -8.85 1.28 28.40
N ARG A 752 -7.68 1.45 29.00
CA ARG A 752 -6.38 1.60 28.32
C ARG A 752 -6.00 0.32 27.59
N GLY A 753 -6.14 -0.82 28.27
CA GLY A 753 -5.95 -2.15 27.70
C GLY A 753 -6.89 -2.40 26.52
N ARG A 754 -8.18 -2.06 26.65
CA ARG A 754 -9.18 -2.19 25.58
C ARG A 754 -8.87 -1.32 24.37
N ALA A 755 -8.45 -0.08 24.58
CA ALA A 755 -8.05 0.81 23.49
C ALA A 755 -6.82 0.28 22.73
N LEU A 756 -5.84 -0.27 23.44
CA LEU A 756 -4.67 -0.92 22.82
C LEU A 756 -5.08 -2.19 22.06
N ILE A 757 -5.93 -3.03 22.63
CA ILE A 757 -6.42 -4.24 21.97
C ILE A 757 -7.16 -3.86 20.68
N GLY A 758 -8.10 -2.92 20.74
CA GLY A 758 -8.87 -2.49 19.57
C GLY A 758 -8.00 -1.92 18.46
N PHE A 759 -6.89 -1.26 18.79
CA PHE A 759 -5.92 -0.82 17.78
C PHE A 759 -5.14 -1.99 17.16
N VAL A 760 -4.60 -2.89 17.98
CA VAL A 760 -3.70 -3.96 17.50
C VAL A 760 -4.45 -5.13 16.85
N SER A 761 -5.67 -5.45 17.31
CA SER A 761 -6.47 -6.54 16.74
C SER A 761 -6.81 -6.32 15.27
N ASN A 762 -6.94 -5.07 14.84
CA ASN A 762 -7.15 -4.73 13.42
C ASN A 762 -5.95 -5.14 12.53
N PHE A 763 -4.72 -5.14 13.07
CA PHE A 763 -3.57 -5.67 12.33
C PHE A 763 -3.61 -7.19 12.23
N ALA A 764 -4.20 -7.89 13.22
CA ALA A 764 -4.44 -9.33 13.13
C ALA A 764 -5.38 -9.65 11.96
N THR A 765 -6.44 -8.87 11.80
CA THR A 765 -7.38 -8.92 10.68
C THR A 765 -6.65 -8.75 9.34
N LEU A 766 -5.87 -7.68 9.20
CA LEU A 766 -5.11 -7.42 7.96
C LEU A 766 -4.11 -8.54 7.64
N PHE A 767 -3.39 -9.02 8.65
CA PHE A 767 -2.39 -10.07 8.48
C PHE A 767 -3.04 -11.41 8.08
N SER A 768 -4.15 -11.76 8.72
CA SER A 768 -4.95 -12.95 8.40
C SER A 768 -5.46 -12.92 6.95
N SER A 769 -6.09 -11.81 6.56
CA SER A 769 -6.61 -11.64 5.19
C SER A 769 -5.48 -11.71 4.16
N GLN A 770 -4.33 -11.09 4.44
CA GLN A 770 -3.19 -11.09 3.53
C GLN A 770 -2.60 -12.49 3.32
N ILE A 771 -2.43 -13.29 4.39
CA ILE A 771 -1.92 -14.67 4.29
C ILE A 771 -2.86 -15.52 3.44
N LEU A 772 -4.15 -15.47 3.75
CA LEU A 772 -5.13 -16.32 3.09
C LEU A 772 -5.34 -15.92 1.63
N SER A 773 -5.36 -14.62 1.31
CA SER A 773 -5.46 -14.17 -0.07
C SER A 773 -4.25 -14.54 -0.93
N LEU A 774 -3.03 -14.53 -0.35
CA LEU A 774 -1.83 -15.02 -1.05
C LEU A 774 -1.93 -16.51 -1.36
N TRP A 775 -2.53 -17.29 -0.45
CA TRP A 775 -2.78 -18.72 -0.66
C TRP A 775 -3.83 -18.98 -1.74
N LEU A 776 -4.97 -18.29 -1.69
CA LEU A 776 -6.09 -18.52 -2.61
C LEU A 776 -5.78 -18.12 -4.06
N ASP A 777 -4.93 -17.10 -4.25
CA ASP A 777 -4.45 -16.71 -5.58
C ASP A 777 -3.21 -17.51 -6.04
N TRP A 778 -2.77 -18.52 -5.28
CA TRP A 778 -1.57 -19.27 -5.63
C TRP A 778 -1.79 -20.19 -6.83
N THR A 779 -1.32 -19.76 -8.00
CA THR A 779 -1.53 -20.41 -9.31
C THR A 779 -0.99 -21.84 -9.46
N ARG A 780 -0.24 -22.37 -8.49
CA ARG A 780 0.37 -23.72 -8.58
C ARG A 780 -0.64 -24.86 -8.37
N PHE A 781 -1.69 -24.62 -7.60
CA PHE A 781 -2.72 -25.63 -7.30
C PHE A 781 -4.01 -25.32 -8.06
N SER A 782 -4.86 -26.31 -8.33
CA SER A 782 -6.20 -26.07 -8.88
C SER A 782 -7.08 -25.34 -7.86
N VAL A 783 -8.11 -24.61 -8.33
CA VAL A 783 -9.01 -23.83 -7.46
C VAL A 783 -9.64 -24.72 -6.38
N ARG A 784 -10.02 -25.94 -6.75
CA ARG A 784 -10.56 -26.95 -5.82
C ARG A 784 -9.59 -27.27 -4.68
N LYS A 785 -8.32 -27.56 -4.97
CA LYS A 785 -7.30 -27.84 -3.94
C LYS A 785 -7.04 -26.64 -3.05
N ARG A 786 -7.07 -25.43 -3.62
CA ARG A 786 -6.92 -24.18 -2.83
C ARG A 786 -8.06 -24.00 -1.84
N LEU A 787 -9.30 -24.27 -2.25
CA LEU A 787 -10.50 -24.22 -1.40
C LEU A 787 -10.43 -25.27 -0.28
N GLU A 788 -10.03 -26.50 -0.59
CA GLU A 788 -9.91 -27.62 0.37
C GLU A 788 -8.83 -27.36 1.43
N TYR A 789 -7.62 -26.99 1.02
CA TYR A 789 -6.56 -26.63 1.96
C TYR A 789 -6.88 -25.35 2.73
N GLY A 790 -7.56 -24.39 2.11
CA GLY A 790 -8.08 -23.19 2.77
C GLY A 790 -9.09 -23.54 3.86
N TYR A 791 -9.95 -24.53 3.62
CA TYR A 791 -10.90 -25.02 4.61
C TYR A 791 -10.19 -25.63 5.83
N TYR A 792 -9.19 -26.51 5.62
CA TYR A 792 -8.43 -27.08 6.73
C TYR A 792 -7.68 -26.02 7.53
N TYR A 793 -7.12 -25.00 6.85
CA TYR A 793 -6.48 -23.87 7.51
C TYR A 793 -7.46 -23.08 8.39
N VAL A 794 -8.65 -22.76 7.86
CA VAL A 794 -9.70 -22.04 8.60
C VAL A 794 -10.15 -22.85 9.82
N VAL A 795 -10.40 -24.16 9.66
CA VAL A 795 -10.82 -25.02 10.78
C VAL A 795 -9.72 -25.13 11.84
N ALA A 796 -8.46 -25.36 11.45
CA ALA A 796 -7.34 -25.48 12.37
C ALA A 796 -7.10 -24.19 13.17
N THR A 797 -7.14 -23.03 12.51
CA THR A 797 -6.98 -21.73 13.15
C THR A 797 -8.14 -21.40 14.11
N HIS A 798 -9.37 -21.80 13.77
CA HIS A 798 -10.53 -21.68 14.67
C HIS A 798 -10.39 -22.60 15.89
N ILE A 799 -10.09 -23.88 15.72
CA ILE A 799 -9.94 -24.80 16.86
C ILE A 799 -8.85 -24.29 17.80
N LEU A 800 -7.68 -23.90 17.27
CA LEU A 800 -6.58 -23.39 18.08
C LEU A 800 -6.97 -22.11 18.86
N SER A 801 -7.61 -21.15 18.19
CA SER A 801 -7.99 -19.88 18.82
C SER A 801 -9.07 -20.04 19.89
N TRP A 802 -10.07 -20.89 19.64
CA TRP A 802 -11.17 -21.12 20.58
C TRP A 802 -10.77 -22.00 21.75
N VAL A 803 -9.97 -23.05 21.55
CA VAL A 803 -9.43 -23.87 22.66
C VAL A 803 -8.55 -23.02 23.57
N TYR A 804 -7.65 -22.21 23.00
CA TYR A 804 -6.83 -21.30 23.79
C TYR A 804 -7.68 -20.26 24.54
N GLY A 805 -8.71 -19.73 23.87
CA GLY A 805 -9.69 -18.83 24.48
C GLY A 805 -10.40 -19.45 25.69
N TRP A 806 -10.86 -20.70 25.59
CA TRP A 806 -11.48 -21.43 26.71
C TRP A 806 -10.54 -21.60 27.90
N VAL A 807 -9.30 -22.02 27.65
CA VAL A 807 -8.30 -22.23 28.72
C VAL A 807 -8.04 -20.93 29.49
N VAL A 808 -7.88 -19.82 28.77
CA VAL A 808 -7.60 -18.51 29.39
C VAL A 808 -8.85 -17.94 30.06
N SER A 809 -10.03 -18.06 29.44
CA SER A 809 -11.29 -17.62 30.04
C SER A 809 -11.59 -18.34 31.34
N GLU A 810 -11.28 -19.64 31.45
CA GLU A 810 -11.48 -20.38 32.69
C GLU A 810 -10.52 -19.91 33.79
N GLN A 811 -9.24 -19.71 33.46
CA GLN A 811 -8.25 -19.16 34.40
C GLN A 811 -8.66 -17.77 34.93
N TYR A 812 -9.21 -16.92 34.06
CA TYR A 812 -9.66 -15.57 34.44
C TYR A 812 -11.00 -15.57 35.16
N THR A 813 -11.86 -16.57 34.94
CA THR A 813 -13.12 -16.69 35.67
C THR A 813 -12.89 -17.18 37.10
N SER A 814 -11.92 -18.09 37.30
CA SER A 814 -11.56 -18.56 38.65
C SER A 814 -10.90 -17.48 39.51
N ASN A 815 -10.10 -16.60 38.92
CA ASN A 815 -9.45 -15.47 39.59
C ASN A 815 -9.58 -14.20 38.74
N PRO A 816 -10.67 -13.42 38.86
CA PRO A 816 -10.96 -12.28 37.98
C PRO A 816 -9.90 -11.17 38.09
N PRO A 817 -9.02 -11.02 37.08
CA PRO A 817 -8.00 -9.99 37.11
C PRO A 817 -8.49 -8.71 36.43
N LEU A 818 -8.12 -7.54 36.97
CA LEU A 818 -8.24 -6.27 36.25
C LEU A 818 -6.92 -6.01 35.49
N LEU A 819 -6.87 -6.41 34.22
CA LEU A 819 -5.66 -6.33 33.41
C LEU A 819 -5.52 -4.95 32.76
N ASP A 820 -4.51 -4.20 33.21
CA ASP A 820 -3.98 -3.06 32.46
C ASP A 820 -2.80 -3.51 31.59
N TRP A 821 -2.41 -2.73 30.59
CA TRP A 821 -1.29 -3.08 29.69
C TRP A 821 0.06 -3.25 30.41
N SER A 822 0.17 -2.75 31.65
CA SER A 822 1.33 -2.85 32.52
C SER A 822 1.26 -4.04 33.48
N THR A 823 0.12 -4.72 33.57
CA THR A 823 -0.10 -5.81 34.52
C THR A 823 0.45 -7.13 33.96
N PRO A 824 1.20 -7.92 34.75
CA PRO A 824 1.60 -9.27 34.38
C PRO A 824 0.37 -10.13 34.08
N GLY A 825 0.28 -10.68 32.87
CA GLY A 825 -0.89 -11.45 32.41
C GLY A 825 -1.70 -10.79 31.28
N PHE A 826 -1.55 -9.47 31.07
CA PHE A 826 -2.23 -8.77 29.96
C PHE A 826 -2.01 -9.45 28.60
N VAL A 827 -0.77 -9.85 28.32
CA VAL A 827 -0.37 -10.48 27.05
C VAL A 827 -1.15 -11.77 26.77
N LYS A 828 -1.44 -12.58 27.80
CA LYS A 828 -2.16 -13.86 27.62
C LYS A 828 -3.58 -13.62 27.12
N GLY A 829 -4.34 -12.75 27.79
CA GLY A 829 -5.70 -12.42 27.37
C GLY A 829 -5.74 -11.55 26.11
N PHE A 830 -4.76 -10.68 25.90
CA PHE A 830 -4.59 -9.92 24.65
C PHE A 830 -4.43 -10.88 23.45
N PHE A 831 -3.63 -11.94 23.61
CA PHE A 831 -3.36 -12.89 22.54
C PHE A 831 -4.60 -13.70 22.17
N VAL A 832 -5.51 -13.99 23.11
CA VAL A 832 -6.83 -14.59 22.82
C VAL A 832 -7.62 -13.71 21.83
N LEU A 833 -7.73 -12.41 22.11
CA LEU A 833 -8.47 -11.47 21.28
C LEU A 833 -7.84 -11.27 19.90
N PHE A 834 -6.50 -11.27 19.86
CA PHE A 834 -5.74 -11.28 18.61
C PHE A 834 -6.06 -12.53 17.78
N LEU A 835 -6.01 -13.72 18.38
CA LEU A 835 -6.28 -14.98 17.71
C LEU A 835 -7.74 -15.10 17.24
N TRP A 836 -8.72 -14.63 18.02
CA TRP A 836 -10.11 -14.62 17.58
C TRP A 836 -10.33 -13.69 16.38
N SER A 837 -9.74 -12.49 16.39
CA SER A 837 -9.82 -11.56 15.25
C SER A 837 -9.14 -12.14 14.01
N PHE A 838 -7.97 -12.76 14.19
CA PHE A 838 -7.23 -13.44 13.13
C PHE A 838 -8.06 -14.58 12.52
N SER A 839 -8.59 -15.46 13.37
CA SER A 839 -9.39 -16.61 13.00
C SER A 839 -10.65 -16.18 12.24
N GLN A 840 -11.41 -15.26 12.80
CA GLN A 840 -12.65 -14.76 12.19
C GLN A 840 -12.41 -14.20 10.77
N GLN A 841 -11.36 -13.38 10.58
CA GLN A 841 -11.05 -12.83 9.27
C GLN A 841 -10.58 -13.90 8.28
N ALA A 842 -9.94 -14.98 8.74
CA ALA A 842 -9.58 -16.11 7.89
C ALA A 842 -10.84 -16.82 7.38
N ALA A 843 -11.80 -17.14 8.27
CA ALA A 843 -13.07 -17.72 7.85
C ALA A 843 -13.81 -16.81 6.87
N GLN A 844 -13.89 -15.51 7.16
CA GLN A 844 -14.55 -14.56 6.26
C GLN A 844 -13.91 -14.56 4.87
N SER A 845 -12.60 -14.38 4.77
CA SER A 845 -11.95 -14.23 3.47
C SER A 845 -12.06 -15.52 2.63
N TRP A 846 -12.00 -16.69 3.29
CA TRP A 846 -12.17 -17.98 2.63
C TRP A 846 -13.61 -18.18 2.12
N LEU A 847 -14.60 -17.82 2.94
CA LEU A 847 -16.01 -18.00 2.63
C LEU A 847 -16.47 -17.10 1.48
N TYR A 848 -16.01 -15.85 1.45
CA TYR A 848 -16.26 -14.92 0.34
C TYR A 848 -15.63 -15.43 -0.95
N TYR A 849 -14.42 -16.00 -0.88
CA TYR A 849 -13.78 -16.61 -2.04
C TYR A 849 -14.55 -17.85 -2.52
N LEU A 850 -15.03 -18.72 -1.62
CA LEU A 850 -15.88 -19.86 -1.96
C LEU A 850 -17.17 -19.43 -2.66
N VAL A 851 -17.85 -18.38 -2.18
CA VAL A 851 -19.05 -17.86 -2.86
C VAL A 851 -18.70 -17.28 -4.23
N ALA A 852 -17.55 -16.62 -4.35
CA ALA A 852 -17.10 -16.07 -5.63
C ALA A 852 -16.77 -17.15 -6.67
N THR A 853 -16.52 -18.41 -6.28
CA THR A 853 -16.31 -19.52 -7.22
C THR A 853 -17.60 -20.23 -7.60
N MET A 854 -18.75 -19.89 -6.99
CA MET A 854 -20.02 -20.56 -7.28
C MET A 854 -20.71 -20.09 -8.55
N THR A 855 -20.44 -18.87 -9.03
CA THR A 855 -21.05 -18.30 -10.23
C THR A 855 -20.18 -17.16 -10.77
N ASP A 856 -20.09 -17.07 -12.10
CA ASP A 856 -19.43 -15.95 -12.78
C ASP A 856 -20.42 -14.84 -13.21
N ASN A 857 -21.72 -15.06 -13.03
CA ASN A 857 -22.77 -14.08 -13.28
C ASN A 857 -22.91 -13.13 -12.10
N VAL A 858 -22.69 -11.83 -12.33
CA VAL A 858 -22.76 -10.81 -11.26
C VAL A 858 -24.16 -10.70 -10.64
N SER A 859 -25.23 -10.91 -11.42
CA SER A 859 -26.60 -10.83 -10.90
C SER A 859 -26.92 -11.97 -9.93
N GLU A 860 -26.44 -13.18 -10.20
CA GLU A 860 -26.55 -14.31 -9.28
C GLU A 860 -25.62 -14.15 -8.08
N LEU A 861 -24.40 -13.67 -8.30
CA LEU A 861 -23.44 -13.39 -7.24
C LEU A 861 -23.99 -12.37 -6.25
N THR A 862 -24.71 -11.34 -6.71
CA THR A 862 -25.35 -10.34 -5.84
C THR A 862 -26.43 -10.95 -4.96
N ARG A 863 -27.17 -11.96 -5.44
CA ARG A 863 -28.14 -12.70 -4.63
C ARG A 863 -27.44 -13.56 -3.58
N LEU A 864 -26.38 -14.27 -3.96
CA LEU A 864 -25.59 -15.10 -3.03
C LEU A 864 -24.90 -14.27 -1.94
N THR A 865 -24.28 -13.15 -2.31
CA THR A 865 -23.66 -12.24 -1.34
C THR A 865 -24.71 -11.59 -0.44
N GLY A 866 -25.88 -11.24 -0.96
CA GLY A 866 -27.02 -10.75 -0.18
C GLY A 866 -27.50 -11.77 0.86
N ILE A 867 -27.64 -13.05 0.49
CA ILE A 867 -27.98 -14.14 1.41
C ILE A 867 -26.88 -14.30 2.47
N LEU A 868 -25.61 -14.41 2.07
CA LEU A 868 -24.48 -14.56 2.97
C LEU A 868 -24.43 -13.44 4.00
N ARG A 869 -24.42 -12.17 3.54
CA ARG A 869 -24.39 -10.99 4.42
C ARG A 869 -25.62 -10.91 5.30
N GLY A 870 -26.79 -11.29 4.77
CA GLY A 870 -28.03 -11.35 5.52
C GLY A 870 -27.93 -12.26 6.74
N GLN A 871 -27.46 -13.50 6.52
CA GLN A 871 -27.28 -14.50 7.58
C GLN A 871 -26.23 -14.09 8.61
N GLU A 872 -25.08 -13.56 8.17
CA GLU A 872 -24.05 -13.02 9.07
C GLU A 872 -24.59 -11.88 9.95
N SER A 873 -25.49 -11.07 9.42
CA SER A 873 -26.11 -9.95 10.14
C SER A 873 -27.12 -10.44 11.17
N PHE A 874 -27.94 -11.43 10.84
CA PHE A 874 -28.85 -12.06 11.81
C PHE A 874 -28.07 -12.72 12.96
N ALA A 875 -26.98 -13.42 12.65
CA ALA A 875 -26.11 -14.00 13.67
C ALA A 875 -25.55 -12.92 14.62
N GLN A 876 -25.13 -11.77 14.10
CA GLN A 876 -24.68 -10.63 14.91
C GLN A 876 -25.80 -10.03 15.74
N ALA A 877 -27.00 -9.85 15.18
CA ALA A 877 -28.15 -9.31 15.91
C ALA A 877 -28.52 -10.20 17.12
N VAL A 878 -28.59 -11.52 16.92
CA VAL A 878 -28.84 -12.48 18.00
C VAL A 878 -27.68 -12.49 19.00
N SER A 879 -26.43 -12.39 18.53
CA SER A 879 -25.26 -12.32 19.40
C SER A 879 -25.27 -11.07 20.29
N TYR A 880 -25.56 -9.88 19.74
CA TYR A 880 -25.71 -8.65 20.53
C TYR A 880 -26.89 -8.75 21.51
N GLY A 881 -28.03 -9.32 21.07
CA GLY A 881 -29.20 -9.57 21.91
C GLY A 881 -28.89 -10.49 23.09
N LEU A 882 -28.22 -11.63 22.87
CA LEU A 882 -27.83 -12.57 23.92
C LEU A 882 -26.87 -11.95 24.94
N ASN A 883 -26.02 -11.03 24.49
CA ASN A 883 -25.04 -10.32 25.31
C ASN A 883 -25.63 -9.12 26.09
N THR A 884 -26.93 -8.83 25.99
CA THR A 884 -27.58 -7.80 26.82
C THR A 884 -27.78 -8.22 28.27
N ARG A 885 -27.77 -9.54 28.54
CA ARG A 885 -27.85 -10.10 29.90
C ARG A 885 -26.44 -10.34 30.46
N ASN A 886 -26.23 -10.03 31.74
CA ASN A 886 -24.97 -10.34 32.42
C ASN A 886 -24.87 -11.84 32.74
N TRP A 887 -24.12 -12.57 31.92
CA TRP A 887 -23.81 -13.98 32.13
C TRP A 887 -22.54 -14.13 32.97
N TYR A 888 -22.54 -15.01 33.97
CA TYR A 888 -21.37 -15.26 34.81
C TYR A 888 -20.18 -15.74 33.96
N GLY A 889 -19.07 -14.96 33.97
CA GLY A 889 -17.87 -15.19 33.14
C GLY A 889 -18.11 -15.18 31.62
N GLY A 890 -19.31 -14.77 31.18
CA GLY A 890 -19.75 -14.85 29.78
C GLY A 890 -19.67 -16.26 29.16
N ARG A 891 -19.79 -17.32 29.98
CA ARG A 891 -19.66 -18.72 29.55
C ARG A 891 -20.72 -19.17 28.53
N VAL A 892 -21.94 -18.66 28.65
CA VAL A 892 -23.06 -19.07 27.77
C VAL A 892 -22.84 -18.62 26.33
N PRO A 893 -22.55 -17.34 26.02
CA PRO A 893 -22.17 -16.93 24.66
C PRO A 893 -20.98 -17.71 24.08
N LEU A 894 -19.96 -17.98 24.88
CA LEU A 894 -18.77 -18.73 24.47
C LEU A 894 -19.11 -20.20 24.10
N ALA A 895 -19.96 -20.85 24.90
CA ALA A 895 -20.45 -22.21 24.64
C ALA A 895 -21.31 -22.29 23.39
N VAL A 896 -22.26 -21.37 23.22
CA VAL A 896 -23.13 -21.33 22.05
C VAL A 896 -22.29 -21.18 20.77
N ASN A 897 -21.30 -20.28 20.75
CA ASN A 897 -20.45 -20.13 19.57
C ASN A 897 -19.58 -21.37 19.28
N THR A 898 -19.06 -22.01 20.33
CA THR A 898 -18.23 -23.23 20.19
C THR A 898 -19.07 -24.39 19.62
N ILE A 899 -20.32 -24.55 20.07
CA ILE A 899 -21.24 -25.55 19.55
C ILE A 899 -21.60 -25.26 18.09
N LEU A 900 -21.92 -24.01 17.75
CA LEU A 900 -22.21 -23.60 16.37
C LEU A 900 -21.03 -23.87 15.43
N LEU A 901 -19.80 -23.57 15.88
CA LEU A 901 -18.57 -23.87 15.12
C LEU A 901 -18.43 -25.38 14.87
N GLY A 902 -18.61 -26.21 15.91
CA GLY A 902 -18.56 -27.67 15.78
C GLY A 902 -19.59 -28.22 14.79
N LEU A 903 -20.83 -27.74 14.88
CA LEU A 903 -21.91 -28.10 13.95
C LEU A 903 -21.66 -27.61 12.52
N ALA A 904 -20.91 -26.52 12.33
CA ALA A 904 -20.61 -25.96 11.02
C ALA A 904 -19.52 -26.70 10.24
N VAL A 905 -18.63 -27.44 10.91
CA VAL A 905 -17.50 -28.14 10.27
C VAL A 905 -17.98 -29.13 9.22
N VAL A 906 -18.89 -30.04 9.58
CA VAL A 906 -19.32 -31.16 8.71
C VAL A 906 -20.13 -30.67 7.49
N PRO A 907 -21.18 -29.83 7.63
CA PRO A 907 -21.94 -29.32 6.48
C PRO A 907 -21.05 -28.55 5.50
N THR A 908 -20.12 -27.74 6.00
CA THR A 908 -19.19 -26.96 5.18
C THR A 908 -18.27 -27.88 4.37
N TYR A 909 -17.74 -28.95 5.00
CA TYR A 909 -16.90 -29.92 4.32
C TYR A 909 -17.63 -30.61 3.15
N LEU A 910 -18.91 -30.95 3.33
CA LEU A 910 -19.72 -31.56 2.28
C LEU A 910 -19.85 -30.65 1.05
N VAL A 911 -20.05 -29.34 1.27
CA VAL A 911 -20.14 -28.36 0.18
C VAL A 911 -18.81 -28.27 -0.56
N VAL A 912 -17.70 -28.09 0.17
CA VAL A 912 -16.35 -28.00 -0.42
C VAL A 912 -16.00 -29.24 -1.23
N ARG A 913 -16.37 -30.44 -0.75
CA ARG A 913 -16.11 -31.70 -1.47
C ARG A 913 -16.96 -31.84 -2.73
N SER A 914 -18.21 -31.39 -2.69
CA SER A 914 -19.18 -31.48 -3.80
C SER A 914 -19.02 -30.37 -4.86
N HIS A 915 -18.36 -29.27 -4.52
CA HIS A 915 -18.22 -28.13 -5.41
C HIS A 915 -17.08 -28.35 -6.42
N ASN A 916 -17.44 -28.49 -7.68
CA ASN A 916 -16.51 -28.34 -8.80
C ASN A 916 -16.61 -26.89 -9.27
N PRO A 917 -15.57 -26.06 -9.09
CA PRO A 917 -15.55 -24.72 -9.66
C PRO A 917 -15.45 -24.83 -11.19
N ASP A 918 -16.23 -24.02 -11.91
CA ASP A 918 -16.15 -23.92 -13.37
C ASP A 918 -14.78 -23.34 -13.74
N GLU A 919 -13.82 -24.22 -14.09
CA GLU A 919 -12.58 -23.81 -14.73
C GLU A 919 -12.94 -23.35 -16.14
N THR A 920 -13.14 -22.04 -16.32
CA THR A 920 -13.30 -21.47 -17.64
C THR A 920 -12.11 -21.86 -18.51
N ASP A 921 -12.41 -22.69 -19.52
CA ASP A 921 -11.66 -23.15 -20.69
C ASP A 921 -10.45 -22.28 -21.09
N THR A 922 -9.40 -22.29 -20.28
CA THR A 922 -8.09 -21.71 -20.64
C THR A 922 -7.17 -22.77 -21.26
N ASP A 923 -7.50 -24.06 -21.11
CA ASP A 923 -6.81 -25.19 -21.74
C ASP A 923 -7.43 -25.63 -23.09
N ARG A 924 -8.63 -25.16 -23.46
CA ARG A 924 -9.22 -25.44 -24.79
C ARG A 924 -8.81 -24.48 -25.90
N ALA A 925 -8.21 -23.33 -25.57
CA ALA A 925 -7.70 -22.38 -26.58
C ALA A 925 -6.50 -22.92 -27.39
N GLY A 926 -6.03 -24.15 -27.11
CA GLY A 926 -4.98 -24.85 -27.86
C GLY A 926 -5.46 -26.04 -28.67
N LYS A 927 -6.78 -26.31 -28.78
CA LYS A 927 -7.30 -27.38 -29.65
C LYS A 927 -8.21 -26.82 -30.72
N SER A 928 -7.97 -27.28 -31.95
CA SER A 928 -8.55 -26.81 -33.21
C SER A 928 -10.09 -26.72 -33.19
N PRO A 929 -10.70 -25.80 -33.99
CA PRO A 929 -12.14 -25.52 -33.97
C PRO A 929 -13.06 -26.64 -34.52
N GLN A 930 -12.55 -27.82 -34.86
CA GLN A 930 -13.33 -28.86 -35.55
C GLN A 930 -14.16 -29.75 -34.61
N ALA A 931 -13.97 -29.68 -33.28
CA ALA A 931 -14.66 -30.58 -32.34
C ALA A 931 -15.95 -29.98 -31.71
N SER A 932 -16.27 -28.71 -31.99
CA SER A 932 -17.47 -28.05 -31.44
C SER A 932 -18.73 -28.22 -32.29
N ASP A 933 -18.59 -28.56 -33.57
CA ASP A 933 -19.75 -28.73 -34.46
C ASP A 933 -20.35 -30.15 -34.37
N GLU A 934 -19.56 -31.19 -34.06
CA GLU A 934 -20.07 -32.56 -33.88
C GLU A 934 -20.94 -32.74 -32.61
N LEU A 935 -20.77 -31.90 -31.58
CA LEU A 935 -21.52 -32.00 -30.33
C LEU A 935 -22.88 -31.25 -30.36
N LEU A 936 -23.06 -30.32 -31.30
CA LEU A 936 -24.33 -29.61 -31.49
C LEU A 936 -25.33 -30.40 -32.37
N GLU A 937 -24.84 -31.36 -33.17
CA GLU A 937 -25.71 -32.28 -33.91
C GLU A 937 -26.21 -33.45 -33.07
N THR A 938 -25.49 -33.84 -32.01
CA THR A 938 -25.89 -34.95 -31.13
C THR A 938 -26.89 -34.57 -30.04
N GLU A 939 -27.08 -33.28 -29.74
CA GLU A 939 -28.15 -32.81 -28.84
C GLU A 939 -29.48 -32.49 -29.56
N LYS A 940 -29.55 -32.71 -30.87
CA LYS A 940 -30.78 -32.56 -31.68
C LYS A 940 -31.34 -33.86 -32.27
N GLN A 941 -30.80 -35.01 -31.87
CA GLN A 941 -31.42 -36.33 -32.04
C GLN A 941 -31.83 -36.88 -30.67
#